data_AF-A0A7V0Z6B5-F1
#
_entry.id   AF-A0A7V0Z6B5-F1
#
_cell.length_a   1.000
_cell.length_b   1.000
_cell.length_c   1.000
_cell.angle_alpha   90.00
_cell.angle_beta   90.00
_cell.angle_gamma   90.00
#
_symmetry.space_group_name_H-M   'P 1'
#
loop_
_entity.id
_entity.type
_entity.pdbx_description
1 polymer ?
#
loop_
_entity_poly.entity_id
_entity_poly.type
_entity_poly.pdbx_seq_one_letter_code
_entity_poly.pdbx_strand_id
1 'polypeptide(L)'
;MNSFNIEKLFKTIQFLLKNYDCYDVYFLDNKRKWNKNPEKLKDIISSEVWFRIWASSRYYDNDELLDLFKPIVNNVHFQGLMSKFTNNADGMEIDITDTLITFEILYDLIEYHIHILNTEKYIPDWNYQGKKIQNEYLCRVDDFKKNLKSLLSDQVLFDSFFQIYKALTKNNLFNSISTTINEEIKLYEEQILLKRKLEESKKINQIYDFLSNKIDFDIGSSVTQKQALIRPFLRLLNDAINPAPIGLQFEIVSILGALKDPRCAKTLLNLLKNTSLEYTNLISNIIYALGNLQYSEISDYLKMILQLPDYIDLSSGYKQPIYDVKSEAIWSTGKLGITGRNLINEIVKYISHKDNTIKIALAWTMGMIGTKEKKEEGVVDLEILTTLLELLKDKNKKVFEESIYSLKVLGFYELIDNLNLNNIPATPILALKPSSIGLYELSETLYHLISLKQPVVIAVTGDSGTGKTYFCESIKYGFGDISKDDILYLMRDNPAHRTIFSRMIDKKFTKDFLDPQYYTIETMDEKKLASSQVFFDFINQYSHKKLIILDGWLDEIYFYQVLKIFYQFNYLDCVINFRTTYSTRRINLETREGILERVRDCLRFVENPPIEETEFYRNGDVYVYNLDNSINSRLSADEIKEVFSRKKVRLWAEHIRIGSFAKKLKELEIKEKPLNVRTEDFIMQNDCKIETEDEAIEIHTERFFRSINNDIVGEPNLLQKIRFKKFIPEKISHYSPGIIAYHNTDGIVGILTGINDQNHFTQIRKDKIYNHCIFNDQIFAIGNESKIYLFDFNKNLLRTLKISAPPLSAIATDRNNIIATGHQDGTIRIWDINSKITHLLKGHKNPIIDIVIDKKGIIVSNSIDGELRLWNLYNNSIKIYNDMMFNTSLMGLERTSDNIIFVKENNVIKLDQENETIKIVSLPNDLEPIAFYPYYDGRIFAGYRKKEDRIYFIVIEFKKDKGFYNTIRTDMNRITGITAMGPRIIISGMDTDGAIIEILGSETYVRGEFEKLQILKNSKRHFQYHSMIF
;
A
#
# COMPACT_ATOMS: atom_id res chain seq x y z
N MET A 1 1.31 -68.77 0.92
CA MET A 1 2.46 -67.86 1.06
C MET A 1 2.96 -67.47 -0.33
N ASN A 2 2.31 -66.52 -0.98
CA ASN A 2 3.03 -65.50 -1.76
C ASN A 2 2.43 -64.20 -1.25
N SER A 3 3.05 -63.66 -0.21
CA SER A 3 2.77 -62.30 0.25
C SER A 3 2.88 -61.39 -0.95
N PHE A 4 1.82 -60.65 -1.27
CA PHE A 4 1.83 -59.62 -2.29
C PHE A 4 3.05 -58.74 -2.05
N ASN A 5 4.08 -58.82 -2.91
CA ASN A 5 5.36 -58.17 -2.66
C ASN A 5 5.18 -56.68 -2.94
N ILE A 6 4.96 -55.90 -1.87
CA ILE A 6 4.76 -54.45 -1.91
C ILE A 6 5.87 -53.76 -2.72
N GLU A 7 7.13 -54.19 -2.55
CA GLU A 7 8.28 -53.63 -3.28
C GLU A 7 8.18 -53.86 -4.80
N LYS A 8 7.58 -54.99 -5.20
CA LYS A 8 7.37 -55.36 -6.60
C LYS A 8 6.24 -54.55 -7.24
N LEU A 9 5.13 -54.37 -6.50
CA LEU A 9 4.03 -53.48 -6.89
C LEU A 9 4.55 -52.07 -7.19
N PHE A 10 5.40 -51.52 -6.31
CA PHE A 10 6.00 -50.20 -6.50
C PHE A 10 6.88 -50.10 -7.73
N LYS A 11 7.73 -51.11 -8.01
CA LYS A 11 8.54 -51.15 -9.23
C LYS A 11 7.67 -51.13 -10.50
N THR A 12 6.55 -51.86 -10.50
CA THR A 12 5.61 -51.88 -11.63
C THR A 12 4.86 -50.56 -11.79
N ILE A 13 4.41 -49.94 -10.70
CA ILE A 13 3.77 -48.61 -10.73
C ILE A 13 4.75 -47.56 -11.25
N GLN A 14 6.00 -47.57 -10.79
CA GLN A 14 7.03 -46.64 -11.23
C GLN A 14 7.30 -46.74 -12.74
N PHE A 15 7.32 -47.97 -13.28
CA PHE A 15 7.42 -48.20 -14.72
C PHE A 15 6.22 -47.63 -15.50
N LEU A 16 5.00 -47.82 -14.99
CA LEU A 16 3.78 -47.31 -15.62
C LEU A 16 3.71 -45.77 -15.57
N LEU A 17 4.09 -45.16 -14.44
CA LEU A 17 4.16 -43.72 -14.26
C LEU A 17 5.18 -43.05 -15.20
N LYS A 18 6.30 -43.71 -15.47
CA LYS A 18 7.31 -43.22 -16.44
C LYS A 18 6.73 -43.05 -17.85
N ASN A 19 5.70 -43.84 -18.18
CA ASN A 19 5.05 -43.82 -19.49
C ASN A 19 3.70 -43.09 -19.48
N TYR A 20 3.28 -42.52 -18.34
CA TYR A 20 2.02 -41.79 -18.22
C TYR A 20 2.19 -40.34 -18.69
N ASP A 21 1.37 -39.92 -19.66
CA ASP A 21 1.32 -38.55 -20.14
C ASP A 21 0.26 -37.77 -19.33
N CYS A 22 0.73 -36.86 -18.49
CA CYS A 22 -0.08 -36.10 -17.54
C CYS A 22 -0.79 -34.88 -18.14
N TYR A 23 -0.47 -34.50 -19.39
CA TYR A 23 -1.03 -33.30 -20.02
C TYR A 23 -2.30 -33.55 -20.82
N ASP A 24 -2.73 -34.80 -20.85
CA ASP A 24 -3.85 -35.33 -21.61
C ASP A 24 -4.65 -36.28 -20.70
N VAL A 25 -5.94 -36.43 -20.99
CA VAL A 25 -6.79 -37.38 -20.27
C VAL A 25 -6.58 -38.78 -20.85
N TYR A 26 -5.62 -39.52 -20.31
CA TYR A 26 -5.40 -40.92 -20.65
C TYR A 26 -6.00 -41.88 -19.64
N PHE A 27 -6.34 -43.07 -20.11
CA PHE A 27 -6.75 -44.22 -19.32
C PHE A 27 -6.09 -45.50 -19.84
N LEU A 28 -6.03 -46.50 -18.98
CA LEU A 28 -5.62 -47.85 -19.35
C LEU A 28 -6.85 -48.64 -19.80
N ASP A 29 -6.88 -49.11 -21.05
CA ASP A 29 -8.01 -49.88 -21.58
C ASP A 29 -7.97 -51.37 -21.19
N ASN A 30 -9.03 -52.11 -21.54
CA ASN A 30 -9.15 -53.54 -21.28
C ASN A 30 -8.05 -54.39 -21.94
N LYS A 31 -7.29 -53.84 -22.89
CA LYS A 31 -6.15 -54.48 -23.56
C LYS A 31 -4.80 -54.02 -22.97
N ARG A 32 -4.83 -53.32 -21.84
CA ARG A 32 -3.65 -52.78 -21.12
C ARG A 32 -2.86 -51.78 -21.97
N LYS A 33 -3.54 -51.05 -22.85
CA LYS A 33 -2.96 -49.99 -23.66
C LYS A 33 -3.44 -48.64 -23.17
N TRP A 34 -2.53 -47.68 -23.17
CA TRP A 34 -2.86 -46.29 -22.91
C TRP A 34 -3.66 -45.72 -24.08
N ASN A 35 -4.89 -45.31 -23.80
CA ASN A 35 -5.76 -44.64 -24.75
C ASN A 35 -6.15 -43.26 -24.21
N LYS A 36 -6.53 -42.36 -25.12
CA LYS A 36 -7.02 -41.02 -24.81
C LYS A 36 -8.54 -40.99 -24.75
N ASN A 37 -9.08 -39.94 -24.14
CA ASN A 37 -10.50 -39.60 -24.14
C ASN A 37 -11.35 -40.72 -23.50
N PRO A 38 -11.27 -40.91 -22.18
CA PRO A 38 -12.09 -41.90 -21.50
C PRO A 38 -13.57 -41.61 -21.76
N GLU A 39 -14.34 -42.61 -22.18
CA GLU A 39 -15.77 -42.46 -22.48
C GLU A 39 -16.63 -43.16 -21.41
N LYS A 40 -16.24 -44.38 -21.03
CA LYS A 40 -16.97 -45.19 -20.06
C LYS A 40 -16.62 -44.77 -18.65
N LEU A 41 -17.51 -45.07 -17.70
CA LEU A 41 -17.28 -44.86 -16.27
C LEU A 41 -15.94 -45.43 -15.81
N LYS A 42 -15.63 -46.66 -16.22
CA LYS A 42 -14.38 -47.35 -15.89
C LYS A 42 -13.14 -46.66 -16.45
N ASP A 43 -13.23 -46.08 -17.65
CA ASP A 43 -12.14 -45.33 -18.27
C ASP A 43 -11.84 -44.04 -17.48
N ILE A 44 -12.90 -43.35 -17.04
CA ILE A 44 -12.80 -42.12 -16.23
C ILE A 44 -12.16 -42.43 -14.87
N ILE A 45 -12.59 -43.52 -14.22
CA ILE A 45 -12.02 -44.00 -12.96
C ILE A 45 -10.53 -44.32 -13.15
N SER A 46 -10.18 -45.09 -14.18
CA SER A 46 -8.80 -45.44 -14.52
C SER A 46 -7.94 -44.19 -14.68
N SER A 47 -8.42 -43.22 -15.46
CA SER A 47 -7.73 -41.94 -15.67
C SER A 47 -7.47 -41.17 -14.36
N GLU A 48 -8.48 -41.04 -13.49
CA GLU A 48 -8.37 -40.30 -12.24
C GLU A 48 -7.41 -40.98 -11.26
N VAL A 49 -7.52 -42.30 -11.13
CA VAL A 49 -6.65 -43.09 -10.25
C VAL A 49 -5.19 -42.93 -10.67
N TRP A 50 -4.89 -43.09 -11.96
CA TRP A 50 -3.53 -42.91 -12.47
C TRP A 50 -2.98 -41.50 -12.26
N PHE A 51 -3.82 -40.48 -12.46
CA PHE A 51 -3.42 -39.10 -12.22
C PHE A 51 -3.08 -38.83 -10.75
N ARG A 52 -3.86 -39.35 -9.80
CA ARG A 52 -3.59 -39.19 -8.35
C ARG A 52 -2.32 -39.91 -7.91
N ILE A 53 -2.06 -41.09 -8.47
CA ILE A 53 -0.82 -41.85 -8.23
C ILE A 53 0.39 -41.10 -8.79
N TRP A 54 0.26 -40.52 -9.98
CA TRP A 54 1.30 -39.69 -10.58
C TRP A 54 1.54 -38.40 -9.76
N ALA A 55 0.49 -37.70 -9.36
CA ALA A 55 0.60 -36.43 -8.65
C ALA A 55 1.26 -36.59 -7.27
N SER A 56 0.88 -37.64 -6.52
CA SER A 56 1.48 -37.96 -5.21
C SER A 56 2.97 -38.29 -5.31
N SER A 57 3.39 -38.96 -6.39
CA SER A 57 4.81 -39.33 -6.61
C SER A 57 5.76 -38.13 -6.79
N ARG A 58 5.24 -36.91 -7.02
CA ARG A 58 6.03 -35.69 -7.24
C ARG A 58 6.34 -34.88 -5.97
N TYR A 59 5.54 -35.02 -4.92
CA TYR A 59 5.55 -34.08 -3.79
C TYR A 59 5.73 -34.72 -2.40
N TYR A 60 5.41 -36.01 -2.22
CA TYR A 60 5.39 -36.68 -0.91
C TYR A 60 6.03 -38.08 -0.96
N ASP A 61 6.48 -38.56 0.20
CA ASP A 61 6.94 -39.94 0.43
C ASP A 61 5.83 -40.97 0.18
N ASN A 62 6.21 -42.23 -0.09
CA ASN A 62 5.37 -43.36 -0.50
C ASN A 62 4.12 -43.67 0.38
N ASP A 63 3.90 -42.98 1.49
CA ASP A 63 2.91 -43.27 2.53
C ASP A 63 1.45 -42.97 2.15
N GLU A 64 1.15 -41.85 1.46
CA GLU A 64 -0.23 -41.56 1.00
C GLU A 64 -0.69 -42.57 -0.07
N LEU A 65 0.25 -43.00 -0.91
CA LEU A 65 0.06 -44.01 -1.94
C LEU A 65 -0.18 -45.39 -1.30
N LEU A 66 0.61 -45.73 -0.28
CA LEU A 66 0.43 -46.94 0.54
C LEU A 66 -0.96 -46.97 1.19
N ASP A 67 -1.50 -45.84 1.64
CA ASP A 67 -2.80 -45.80 2.31
C ASP A 67 -3.99 -46.10 1.38
N LEU A 68 -3.88 -45.81 0.08
CA LEU A 68 -4.90 -46.21 -0.92
C LEU A 68 -4.95 -47.74 -1.11
N PHE A 69 -3.79 -48.39 -1.08
CA PHE A 69 -3.64 -49.81 -1.37
C PHE A 69 -3.56 -50.71 -0.12
N LYS A 70 -3.28 -50.15 1.07
CA LYS A 70 -3.15 -50.86 2.35
C LYS A 70 -4.29 -51.82 2.65
N PRO A 71 -5.57 -51.43 2.49
CA PRO A 71 -6.69 -52.32 2.78
C PRO A 71 -6.79 -53.52 1.83
N ILE A 72 -6.17 -53.43 0.64
CA ILE A 72 -6.23 -54.41 -0.44
C ILE A 72 -5.02 -55.36 -0.41
N VAL A 73 -3.82 -54.82 -0.16
CA VAL A 73 -2.55 -55.55 -0.33
C VAL A 73 -2.25 -56.57 0.77
N ASN A 74 -2.77 -56.38 2.00
CA ASN A 74 -2.51 -57.25 3.15
C ASN A 74 -3.70 -58.11 3.62
N ASN A 75 -4.87 -58.01 2.99
CA ASN A 75 -6.05 -58.76 3.44
C ASN A 75 -6.12 -60.14 2.76
N VAL A 76 -5.74 -61.20 3.48
CA VAL A 76 -5.73 -62.61 3.05
C VAL A 76 -7.06 -63.06 2.41
N HIS A 77 -8.19 -62.47 2.83
CA HIS A 77 -9.52 -62.79 2.29
C HIS A 77 -9.80 -62.13 0.92
N PHE A 78 -9.22 -60.96 0.67
CA PHE A 78 -9.38 -60.23 -0.60
C PHE A 78 -8.56 -60.86 -1.73
N GLN A 79 -7.41 -61.47 -1.40
CA GLN A 79 -6.63 -62.30 -2.32
C GLN A 79 -7.45 -63.50 -2.83
N GLY A 80 -8.26 -64.12 -1.97
CA GLY A 80 -9.18 -65.21 -2.33
C GLY A 80 -10.29 -64.76 -3.29
N LEU A 81 -10.90 -63.60 -3.03
CA LEU A 81 -11.86 -62.98 -3.96
C LEU A 81 -11.22 -62.71 -5.33
N MET A 82 -9.95 -62.28 -5.36
CA MET A 82 -9.29 -61.99 -6.63
C MET A 82 -8.96 -63.18 -7.47
N SER A 83 -8.56 -64.28 -6.85
CA SER A 83 -8.37 -65.54 -7.56
C SER A 83 -9.63 -66.01 -8.30
N LYS A 84 -10.84 -65.64 -7.81
CA LYS A 84 -12.12 -65.96 -8.47
C LYS A 84 -12.43 -65.02 -9.65
N PHE A 85 -12.10 -63.73 -9.55
CA PHE A 85 -12.26 -62.78 -10.65
C PHE A 85 -11.29 -63.06 -11.82
N THR A 86 -10.12 -63.62 -11.53
CA THR A 86 -9.06 -63.86 -12.51
C THR A 86 -9.22 -65.14 -13.32
N ASN A 87 -10.03 -66.09 -12.87
CA ASN A 87 -10.21 -67.39 -13.53
C ASN A 87 -11.03 -67.33 -14.84
N ASN A 88 -11.43 -66.15 -15.32
CA ASN A 88 -12.09 -65.95 -16.62
C ASN A 88 -11.18 -65.30 -17.70
N ALA A 89 -9.86 -65.25 -17.48
CA ALA A 89 -8.91 -64.78 -18.47
C ALA A 89 -7.73 -65.75 -18.57
N ASP A 90 -7.83 -66.72 -19.47
CA ASP A 90 -6.76 -67.68 -19.74
C ASP A 90 -5.56 -67.03 -20.43
N GLY A 91 -4.37 -67.35 -19.91
CA GLY A 91 -3.06 -67.05 -20.51
C GLY A 91 -2.00 -66.67 -19.47
N MET A 92 -1.31 -67.67 -18.91
CA MET A 92 -0.24 -67.51 -17.92
C MET A 92 0.96 -66.68 -18.42
N GLU A 93 1.29 -65.61 -17.67
CA GLU A 93 2.54 -65.42 -16.91
C GLU A 93 2.33 -64.22 -15.97
N ILE A 94 2.52 -64.39 -14.65
CA ILE A 94 2.31 -63.32 -13.67
C ILE A 94 3.63 -62.62 -13.36
N ASP A 95 3.72 -61.34 -13.77
CA ASP A 95 4.36 -60.30 -12.95
C ASP A 95 3.86 -58.84 -13.12
N ILE A 96 2.79 -58.65 -13.91
CA ILE A 96 2.05 -57.38 -14.05
C ILE A 96 0.59 -57.57 -13.65
N THR A 97 0.13 -58.82 -13.65
CA THR A 97 -1.27 -59.20 -13.57
C THR A 97 -1.83 -59.00 -12.16
N ASP A 98 -1.08 -59.25 -11.08
CA ASP A 98 -1.48 -58.98 -9.69
C ASP A 98 -1.76 -57.48 -9.40
N THR A 99 -0.96 -56.59 -9.99
CA THR A 99 -1.15 -55.15 -9.92
C THR A 99 -2.41 -54.73 -10.67
N LEU A 100 -2.61 -55.26 -11.88
CA LEU A 100 -3.79 -54.94 -12.69
C LEU A 100 -5.08 -55.47 -12.06
N ILE A 101 -5.02 -56.67 -11.52
CA ILE A 101 -6.03 -57.27 -10.63
C ILE A 101 -6.38 -56.26 -9.55
N THR A 102 -5.40 -55.80 -8.77
CA THR A 102 -5.63 -54.83 -7.69
C THR A 102 -6.35 -53.55 -8.17
N PHE A 103 -5.97 -53.03 -9.35
CA PHE A 103 -6.64 -51.89 -9.97
C PHE A 103 -8.07 -52.18 -10.41
N GLU A 104 -8.34 -53.35 -11.01
CA GLU A 104 -9.68 -53.74 -11.45
C GLU A 104 -10.67 -53.74 -10.28
N ILE A 105 -10.26 -54.26 -9.11
CA ILE A 105 -11.14 -54.27 -7.93
C ILE A 105 -11.31 -52.87 -7.39
N LEU A 106 -10.24 -52.07 -7.40
CA LEU A 106 -10.32 -50.69 -6.97
C LEU A 106 -11.31 -49.92 -7.87
N TYR A 107 -11.29 -50.17 -9.18
CA TYR A 107 -12.23 -49.58 -10.13
C TYR A 107 -13.67 -49.99 -9.84
N ASP A 108 -13.91 -51.29 -9.64
CA ASP A 108 -15.25 -51.81 -9.33
C ASP A 108 -15.77 -51.29 -7.97
N LEU A 109 -14.87 -51.12 -6.97
CA LEU A 109 -15.22 -50.53 -5.67
C LEU A 109 -15.55 -49.03 -5.78
N ILE A 110 -14.79 -48.27 -6.58
CA ILE A 110 -15.06 -46.85 -6.84
C ILE A 110 -16.40 -46.72 -7.57
N GLU A 111 -16.65 -47.53 -8.60
CA GLU A 111 -17.91 -47.59 -9.33
C GLU A 111 -19.09 -47.90 -8.40
N TYR A 112 -18.93 -48.91 -7.54
CA TYR A 112 -19.91 -49.25 -6.52
C TYR A 112 -20.20 -48.09 -5.55
N HIS A 113 -19.16 -47.37 -5.07
CA HIS A 113 -19.35 -46.22 -4.19
C HIS A 113 -20.07 -45.06 -4.89
N ILE A 114 -19.75 -44.79 -6.16
CA ILE A 114 -20.44 -43.78 -6.99
C ILE A 114 -21.93 -44.10 -7.10
N HIS A 115 -22.29 -45.36 -7.32
CA HIS A 115 -23.71 -45.77 -7.34
C HIS A 115 -24.40 -45.52 -6.01
N ILE A 116 -23.77 -45.84 -4.87
CA ILE A 116 -24.32 -45.56 -3.53
C ILE A 116 -24.57 -44.07 -3.31
N LEU A 117 -23.60 -43.21 -3.65
CA LEU A 117 -23.74 -41.76 -3.51
C LEU A 117 -24.95 -41.20 -4.28
N ASN A 118 -25.38 -41.87 -5.35
CA ASN A 118 -26.57 -41.50 -6.10
C ASN A 118 -27.87 -42.03 -5.50
N THR A 119 -27.80 -43.14 -4.77
CA THR A 119 -28.96 -43.69 -4.04
C THR A 119 -29.29 -42.92 -2.77
N GLU A 120 -28.28 -42.38 -2.07
CA GLU A 120 -28.46 -41.69 -0.77
C GLU A 120 -28.94 -40.23 -0.92
N LYS A 121 -28.98 -39.70 -2.14
CA LYS A 121 -29.38 -38.32 -2.41
C LYS A 121 -30.87 -38.12 -2.17
N TYR A 122 -31.24 -37.08 -1.42
CA TYR A 122 -32.63 -36.69 -1.26
C TYR A 122 -33.22 -36.17 -2.59
N ILE A 123 -34.36 -36.74 -2.99
CA ILE A 123 -35.10 -36.34 -4.18
C ILE A 123 -36.52 -35.94 -3.76
N PRO A 124 -36.94 -34.68 -3.97
CA PRO A 124 -38.28 -34.22 -3.61
C PRO A 124 -39.39 -35.03 -4.27
N ASP A 125 -40.54 -35.14 -3.59
CA ASP A 125 -41.63 -36.02 -4.02
C ASP A 125 -42.18 -35.72 -5.42
N TRP A 126 -42.13 -34.46 -5.82
CA TRP A 126 -42.61 -33.99 -7.13
C TRP A 126 -41.66 -34.34 -8.30
N ASN A 127 -40.42 -34.77 -8.03
CA ASN A 127 -39.43 -35.10 -9.08
C ASN A 127 -39.48 -36.58 -9.46
N TYR A 128 -40.49 -36.96 -10.23
CA TYR A 128 -40.71 -38.35 -10.69
C TYR A 128 -39.54 -38.91 -11.53
N GLN A 129 -38.92 -38.09 -12.38
CA GLN A 129 -37.76 -38.49 -13.17
C GLN A 129 -36.54 -38.77 -12.28
N GLY A 130 -36.29 -37.93 -11.28
CA GLY A 130 -35.22 -38.14 -10.29
C GLY A 130 -35.42 -39.45 -9.53
N LYS A 131 -36.64 -39.74 -9.08
CA LYS A 131 -36.97 -41.00 -8.38
C LYS A 131 -36.76 -42.23 -9.27
N LYS A 132 -37.07 -42.13 -10.56
CA LYS A 132 -36.80 -43.20 -11.53
C LYS A 132 -35.30 -43.48 -11.66
N ILE A 133 -34.48 -42.44 -11.82
CA ILE A 133 -33.02 -42.54 -11.90
C ILE A 133 -32.44 -43.12 -10.60
N GLN A 134 -32.91 -42.68 -9.43
CA GLN A 134 -32.49 -43.23 -8.13
C GLN A 134 -32.80 -44.72 -8.01
N ASN A 135 -33.96 -45.17 -8.48
CA ASN A 135 -34.31 -46.59 -8.51
C ASN A 135 -33.42 -47.39 -9.46
N GLU A 136 -33.01 -46.82 -10.61
CA GLU A 136 -32.06 -47.47 -11.52
C GLU A 136 -30.69 -47.68 -10.85
N TYR A 137 -30.20 -46.68 -10.09
CA TYR A 137 -28.98 -46.84 -9.30
C TYR A 137 -29.14 -47.85 -8.15
N LEU A 138 -30.28 -47.89 -7.48
CA LEU A 138 -30.58 -48.91 -6.46
C LEU A 138 -30.52 -50.33 -7.05
N CYS A 139 -31.11 -50.55 -8.23
CA CYS A 139 -31.01 -51.83 -8.94
C CYS A 139 -29.55 -52.21 -9.23
N ARG A 140 -28.72 -51.27 -9.71
CA ARG A 140 -27.29 -51.53 -9.96
C ARG A 140 -26.52 -51.88 -8.68
N VAL A 141 -26.82 -51.23 -7.56
CA VAL A 141 -26.23 -51.54 -6.24
C VAL A 141 -26.62 -52.95 -5.80
N ASP A 142 -27.90 -53.33 -5.98
CA ASP A 142 -28.40 -54.66 -5.62
C ASP A 142 -27.85 -55.75 -6.53
N ASP A 143 -27.71 -55.49 -7.83
CA ASP A 143 -27.12 -56.43 -8.78
C ASP A 143 -25.63 -56.66 -8.49
N PHE A 144 -24.88 -55.61 -8.14
CA PHE A 144 -23.50 -55.76 -7.67
C PHE A 144 -23.43 -56.64 -6.41
N LYS A 145 -24.29 -56.39 -5.41
CA LYS A 145 -24.35 -57.21 -4.19
C LYS A 145 -24.71 -58.67 -4.50
N LYS A 146 -25.66 -58.93 -5.40
CA LYS A 146 -26.06 -60.29 -5.82
C LYS A 146 -24.91 -61.01 -6.53
N ASN A 147 -24.23 -60.34 -7.47
CA ASN A 147 -23.09 -60.89 -8.17
C ASN A 147 -21.92 -61.17 -7.22
N LEU A 148 -21.65 -60.26 -6.28
CA LEU A 148 -20.64 -60.48 -5.26
C LEU A 148 -21.00 -61.67 -4.36
N LYS A 149 -22.27 -61.81 -3.99
CA LYS A 149 -22.76 -62.93 -3.16
C LYS A 149 -22.69 -64.27 -3.89
N SER A 150 -23.00 -64.32 -5.19
CA SER A 150 -22.87 -65.53 -6.01
C SER A 150 -21.41 -65.94 -6.20
N LEU A 151 -20.52 -64.97 -6.40
CA LEU A 151 -19.07 -65.19 -6.51
C LEU A 151 -18.44 -65.67 -5.21
N LEU A 152 -18.78 -65.04 -4.07
CA LEU A 152 -18.14 -65.33 -2.79
C LEU A 152 -18.60 -66.64 -2.17
N SER A 153 -19.86 -67.06 -2.38
CA SER A 153 -20.44 -68.31 -1.85
C SER A 153 -20.48 -68.44 -0.31
N ASP A 154 -19.67 -67.66 0.41
CA ASP A 154 -19.45 -67.65 1.85
C ASP A 154 -19.83 -66.27 2.43
N GLN A 155 -20.72 -66.28 3.42
CA GLN A 155 -21.24 -65.07 4.07
C GLN A 155 -20.15 -64.32 4.86
N VAL A 156 -19.15 -65.01 5.42
CA VAL A 156 -18.05 -64.40 6.19
C VAL A 156 -17.13 -63.59 5.28
N LEU A 157 -16.85 -64.10 4.08
CA LEU A 157 -16.08 -63.39 3.05
C LEU A 157 -16.84 -62.17 2.52
N PHE A 158 -18.16 -62.30 2.34
CA PHE A 158 -19.03 -61.21 1.94
C PHE A 158 -18.99 -60.05 2.96
N ASP A 159 -19.11 -60.35 4.25
CA ASP A 159 -19.06 -59.34 5.29
C ASP A 159 -17.66 -58.70 5.41
N SER A 160 -16.60 -59.51 5.26
CA SER A 160 -15.21 -59.02 5.26
C SER A 160 -14.91 -58.07 4.10
N PHE A 161 -15.46 -58.31 2.91
CA PHE A 161 -15.35 -57.41 1.77
C PHE A 161 -15.93 -56.02 2.08
N PHE A 162 -17.12 -55.96 2.68
CA PHE A 162 -17.75 -54.69 3.04
C PHE A 162 -17.06 -53.97 4.21
N GLN A 163 -16.29 -54.68 5.04
CA GLN A 163 -15.39 -54.04 6.02
C GLN A 163 -14.22 -53.33 5.34
N ILE A 164 -13.61 -53.94 4.32
CA ILE A 164 -12.55 -53.31 3.50
C ILE A 164 -13.10 -52.07 2.78
N TYR A 165 -14.28 -52.20 2.15
CA TYR A 165 -14.97 -51.07 1.54
C TYR A 165 -15.18 -49.91 2.54
N LYS A 166 -15.69 -50.20 3.75
CA LYS A 166 -15.86 -49.19 4.81
C LYS A 166 -14.53 -48.55 5.25
N ALA A 167 -13.43 -49.28 5.20
CA ALA A 167 -12.10 -48.73 5.49
C ALA A 167 -11.64 -47.79 4.37
N LEU A 168 -11.87 -48.17 3.11
CA LEU A 168 -11.56 -47.35 1.94
C LEU A 168 -12.41 -46.07 1.89
N THR A 169 -13.70 -46.11 2.23
CA THR A 169 -14.56 -44.91 2.26
C THR A 169 -14.20 -43.93 3.38
N LYS A 170 -13.50 -44.39 4.43
CA LYS A 170 -12.91 -43.50 5.46
C LYS A 170 -11.62 -42.83 4.97
N ASN A 171 -10.97 -43.34 3.94
CA ASN A 171 -9.79 -42.71 3.36
C ASN A 171 -10.23 -41.48 2.52
N ASN A 172 -9.62 -40.33 2.80
CA ASN A 172 -9.89 -39.08 2.09
C ASN A 172 -9.65 -39.19 0.58
N LEU A 173 -8.68 -40.00 0.13
CA LEU A 173 -8.32 -40.12 -1.28
C LEU A 173 -9.37 -40.90 -2.08
N PHE A 174 -9.80 -42.06 -1.59
CA PHE A 174 -10.82 -42.88 -2.27
C PHE A 174 -12.16 -42.12 -2.35
N ASN A 175 -12.59 -41.53 -1.23
CA ASN A 175 -13.81 -40.73 -1.19
C ASN A 175 -13.71 -39.50 -2.11
N SER A 176 -12.55 -38.83 -2.15
CA SER A 176 -12.33 -37.72 -3.10
C SER A 176 -12.45 -38.17 -4.55
N ILE A 177 -11.89 -39.34 -4.92
CA ILE A 177 -11.98 -39.86 -6.30
C ILE A 177 -13.44 -40.17 -6.65
N SER A 178 -14.16 -40.89 -5.78
CA SER A 178 -15.55 -41.26 -6.03
C SER A 178 -16.47 -40.04 -6.09
N THR A 179 -16.27 -39.05 -5.21
CA THR A 179 -17.08 -37.81 -5.19
C THR A 179 -16.83 -36.97 -6.43
N THR A 180 -15.58 -36.73 -6.80
CA THR A 180 -15.21 -35.97 -8.01
C THR A 180 -15.77 -36.63 -9.27
N ILE A 181 -15.60 -37.94 -9.44
CA ILE A 181 -16.11 -38.66 -10.61
C ILE A 181 -17.65 -38.65 -10.65
N ASN A 182 -18.31 -38.81 -9.50
CA ASN A 182 -19.77 -38.76 -9.42
C ASN A 182 -20.32 -37.39 -9.84
N GLU A 183 -19.66 -36.31 -9.43
CA GLU A 183 -20.00 -34.95 -9.84
C GLU A 183 -19.74 -34.73 -11.34
N GLU A 184 -18.61 -35.21 -11.88
CA GLU A 184 -18.31 -35.16 -13.32
C GLU A 184 -19.40 -35.82 -14.17
N ILE A 185 -19.85 -37.02 -13.78
CA ILE A 185 -20.89 -37.77 -14.50
C ILE A 185 -22.20 -37.00 -14.51
N LYS A 186 -22.60 -36.45 -13.35
CA LYS A 186 -23.84 -35.66 -13.24
C LYS A 186 -23.81 -34.45 -14.15
N LEU A 187 -22.72 -33.69 -14.11
CA LEU A 187 -22.55 -32.52 -14.97
C LEU A 187 -22.56 -32.90 -16.44
N TYR A 188 -21.93 -34.03 -16.79
CA TYR A 188 -21.91 -34.55 -18.15
C TYR A 188 -23.31 -35.00 -18.64
N GLU A 189 -24.06 -35.73 -17.83
CA GLU A 189 -25.43 -36.15 -18.16
C GLU A 189 -26.36 -34.94 -18.34
N GLU A 190 -26.25 -33.94 -17.47
CA GLU A 190 -26.97 -32.67 -17.61
C GLU A 190 -26.60 -31.95 -18.92
N GLN A 191 -25.32 -31.89 -19.26
CA GLN A 191 -24.84 -31.30 -20.52
C GLN A 191 -25.36 -32.04 -21.75
N ILE A 192 -25.37 -33.38 -21.78
CA ILE A 192 -25.94 -34.16 -22.88
C ILE A 192 -27.45 -33.89 -23.01
N LEU A 193 -28.17 -33.89 -21.89
CA LEU A 193 -29.61 -33.65 -21.88
C LEU A 193 -29.93 -32.24 -22.43
N LEU A 194 -29.14 -31.24 -22.04
CA LEU A 194 -29.22 -29.89 -22.60
C LEU A 194 -28.94 -29.91 -24.10
N LYS A 195 -27.81 -30.51 -24.54
CA LYS A 195 -27.42 -30.62 -25.96
C LYS A 195 -28.53 -31.24 -26.82
N ARG A 196 -29.17 -32.32 -26.37
CA ARG A 196 -30.31 -32.95 -27.06
C ARG A 196 -31.52 -32.02 -27.17
N LYS A 197 -31.89 -31.33 -26.08
CA LYS A 197 -32.97 -30.33 -26.09
C LYS A 197 -32.67 -29.12 -27.00
N LEU A 198 -31.41 -28.90 -27.36
CA LEU A 198 -30.96 -27.79 -28.20
C LEU A 198 -30.96 -28.08 -29.68
N GLU A 199 -30.60 -29.31 -30.05
CA GLU A 199 -30.80 -29.82 -31.42
C GLU A 199 -32.29 -29.74 -31.81
N GLU A 200 -33.20 -29.83 -30.83
CA GLU A 200 -34.65 -29.69 -31.02
C GLU A 200 -35.15 -28.23 -31.07
N SER A 201 -34.47 -27.26 -30.43
CA SER A 201 -35.05 -25.91 -30.18
C SER A 201 -34.39 -24.74 -30.92
N LYS A 202 -33.24 -24.92 -31.60
CA LYS A 202 -32.50 -23.87 -32.36
C LYS A 202 -32.20 -22.56 -31.59
N LYS A 203 -32.32 -22.52 -30.26
CA LYS A 203 -32.10 -21.31 -29.43
C LYS A 203 -30.84 -21.45 -28.58
N ILE A 204 -29.71 -21.20 -29.22
CA ILE A 204 -28.36 -21.36 -28.66
C ILE A 204 -28.10 -20.42 -27.46
N ASN A 205 -28.72 -19.23 -27.41
CA ASN A 205 -28.44 -18.23 -26.36
C ASN A 205 -29.01 -18.57 -24.96
N GLN A 206 -30.11 -19.31 -24.88
CA GLN A 206 -30.72 -19.68 -23.58
C GLN A 206 -29.90 -20.74 -22.82
N ILE A 207 -28.98 -21.41 -23.52
CA ILE A 207 -28.02 -22.34 -22.92
C ILE A 207 -26.99 -21.59 -22.10
N TYR A 208 -26.52 -20.43 -22.60
CA TYR A 208 -25.45 -19.69 -21.93
C TYR A 208 -25.93 -19.13 -20.62
N ASP A 209 -27.15 -18.60 -20.59
CA ASP A 209 -27.76 -18.19 -19.32
C ASP A 209 -27.92 -19.39 -18.38
N PHE A 210 -28.26 -20.58 -18.89
CA PHE A 210 -28.40 -21.77 -18.03
C PHE A 210 -27.05 -22.32 -17.52
N LEU A 211 -26.04 -22.42 -18.39
CA LEU A 211 -24.69 -22.85 -18.05
C LEU A 211 -24.03 -21.83 -17.13
N SER A 212 -24.10 -20.53 -17.46
CA SER A 212 -23.58 -19.44 -16.63
C SER A 212 -24.26 -19.42 -15.25
N ASN A 213 -25.60 -19.51 -15.15
CA ASN A 213 -26.31 -19.60 -13.86
C ASN A 213 -26.01 -20.88 -13.07
N LYS A 214 -25.56 -21.96 -13.73
CA LYS A 214 -25.08 -23.20 -13.08
C LYS A 214 -23.57 -23.16 -12.77
N ILE A 215 -22.83 -22.28 -13.43
CA ILE A 215 -21.40 -22.02 -13.28
C ILE A 215 -21.16 -20.88 -12.26
N ASP A 216 -22.21 -20.17 -11.82
CA ASP A 216 -22.23 -19.27 -10.65
C ASP A 216 -21.89 -20.05 -9.38
N PHE A 217 -20.61 -20.33 -9.20
CA PHE A 217 -20.05 -20.87 -7.98
C PHE A 217 -19.35 -19.73 -7.25
N ASP A 218 -19.82 -19.46 -6.03
CA ASP A 218 -18.94 -18.88 -5.01
C ASP A 218 -17.67 -19.74 -4.96
N ILE A 219 -16.54 -19.19 -5.40
CA ILE A 219 -15.23 -19.88 -5.57
C ILE A 219 -14.64 -20.38 -4.21
N GLY A 220 -15.43 -20.45 -3.13
CA GLY A 220 -14.98 -20.57 -1.75
C GLY A 220 -15.15 -21.90 -1.01
N SER A 221 -15.98 -22.87 -1.42
CA SER A 221 -16.43 -23.88 -0.45
C SER A 221 -15.98 -25.34 -0.64
N SER A 222 -15.57 -25.82 -1.82
CA SER A 222 -15.00 -27.19 -1.93
C SER A 222 -13.99 -27.38 -3.07
N VAL A 223 -12.86 -28.04 -2.75
CA VAL A 223 -11.78 -28.36 -3.72
C VAL A 223 -12.21 -29.46 -4.69
N THR A 224 -13.11 -30.34 -4.26
CA THR A 224 -13.59 -31.51 -5.03
C THR A 224 -14.48 -31.10 -6.21
N GLN A 225 -15.39 -30.14 -6.02
CA GLN A 225 -16.27 -29.64 -7.10
C GLN A 225 -15.49 -28.97 -8.22
N LYS A 226 -14.45 -28.21 -7.86
CA LYS A 226 -13.54 -27.56 -8.82
C LYS A 226 -12.87 -28.57 -9.74
N GLN A 227 -12.39 -29.69 -9.20
CA GLN A 227 -11.77 -30.76 -9.99
C GLN A 227 -12.79 -31.49 -10.87
N ALA A 228 -14.05 -31.58 -10.44
CA ALA A 228 -15.12 -32.23 -11.20
C ALA A 228 -15.56 -31.44 -12.46
N LEU A 229 -15.02 -30.25 -12.70
CA LEU A 229 -15.31 -29.46 -13.90
C LEU A 229 -14.39 -29.80 -15.07
N ILE A 230 -13.25 -30.46 -14.84
CA ILE A 230 -12.18 -30.62 -15.83
C ILE A 230 -12.65 -31.40 -17.06
N ARG A 231 -13.04 -32.68 -16.91
CA ARG A 231 -13.41 -33.50 -18.07
C ARG A 231 -14.65 -32.96 -18.82
N PRO A 232 -15.73 -32.51 -18.15
CA PRO A 232 -16.87 -31.91 -18.84
C PRO A 232 -16.47 -30.67 -19.66
N PHE A 233 -15.63 -29.79 -19.12
CA PHE A 233 -15.16 -28.60 -19.83
C PHE A 233 -14.20 -28.91 -20.98
N LEU A 234 -13.26 -29.85 -20.79
CA LEU A 234 -12.40 -30.32 -21.87
C LEU A 234 -13.19 -30.94 -23.02
N ARG A 235 -14.24 -31.71 -22.70
CA ARG A 235 -15.16 -32.23 -23.71
C ARG A 235 -15.92 -31.11 -24.40
N LEU A 236 -16.46 -30.11 -23.69
CA LEU A 236 -17.12 -28.96 -24.31
C LEU A 236 -16.19 -28.19 -25.26
N LEU A 237 -14.90 -28.06 -24.92
CA LEU A 237 -13.90 -27.44 -25.79
C LEU A 237 -13.53 -28.32 -27.00
N ASN A 238 -13.50 -29.65 -26.84
CA ASN A 238 -13.14 -30.62 -27.89
C ASN A 238 -14.31 -30.99 -28.82
N ASP A 239 -15.54 -31.07 -28.30
CA ASP A 239 -16.79 -31.47 -29.00
C ASP A 239 -17.29 -30.39 -29.97
N ALA A 240 -16.40 -29.54 -30.48
CA ALA A 240 -16.70 -28.37 -31.30
C ALA A 240 -17.43 -28.75 -32.61
N ILE A 241 -18.74 -28.92 -32.47
CA ILE A 241 -19.71 -28.37 -33.39
C ILE A 241 -19.45 -26.86 -33.39
N ASN A 242 -18.71 -26.44 -34.40
CA ASN A 242 -18.66 -25.10 -34.93
C ASN A 242 -20.01 -24.35 -34.76
N PRO A 243 -20.10 -23.21 -34.05
CA PRO A 243 -19.20 -22.63 -33.06
C PRO A 243 -19.87 -22.48 -31.67
N ALA A 244 -19.21 -22.95 -30.60
CA ALA A 244 -19.51 -22.45 -29.25
C ALA A 244 -19.19 -20.94 -29.20
N PRO A 245 -19.92 -20.10 -28.45
CA PRO A 245 -19.67 -18.68 -28.40
C PRO A 245 -18.38 -18.46 -27.65
N ILE A 246 -17.63 -17.49 -28.15
CA ILE A 246 -16.36 -17.06 -27.59
C ILE A 246 -16.48 -16.73 -26.09
N GLY A 247 -17.63 -16.22 -25.61
CA GLY A 247 -17.87 -15.96 -24.20
C GLY A 247 -17.82 -17.21 -23.31
N LEU A 248 -18.45 -18.32 -23.73
CA LEU A 248 -18.42 -19.57 -22.99
C LEU A 248 -17.01 -20.19 -23.01
N GLN A 249 -16.34 -20.15 -24.16
CA GLN A 249 -14.97 -20.62 -24.27
C GLN A 249 -14.05 -19.82 -23.33
N PHE A 250 -14.24 -18.51 -23.24
CA PHE A 250 -13.49 -17.64 -22.34
C PHE A 250 -13.73 -18.02 -20.87
N GLU A 251 -14.98 -18.16 -20.43
CA GLU A 251 -15.30 -18.55 -19.05
C GLU A 251 -14.71 -19.92 -18.69
N ILE A 252 -14.85 -20.90 -19.59
CA ILE A 252 -14.29 -22.24 -19.39
C ILE A 252 -12.77 -22.19 -19.25
N VAL A 253 -12.08 -21.45 -20.12
CA VAL A 253 -10.62 -21.30 -20.07
C VAL A 253 -10.18 -20.64 -18.77
N SER A 254 -10.90 -19.61 -18.30
CA SER A 254 -10.63 -18.97 -17.01
C SER A 254 -10.71 -19.97 -15.86
N ILE A 255 -11.77 -20.80 -15.84
CA ILE A 255 -11.95 -21.80 -14.78
C ILE A 255 -10.84 -22.85 -14.87
N LEU A 256 -10.56 -23.41 -16.07
CA LEU A 256 -9.51 -24.41 -16.26
C LEU A 256 -8.11 -23.87 -15.88
N GLY A 257 -7.83 -22.61 -16.18
CA GLY A 257 -6.60 -21.92 -15.77
C GLY A 257 -6.49 -21.79 -14.24
N ALA A 258 -7.60 -21.43 -13.57
CA ALA A 258 -7.65 -21.32 -12.11
C ALA A 258 -7.46 -22.68 -11.40
N LEU A 259 -7.90 -23.79 -12.03
CA LEU A 259 -7.71 -25.15 -11.49
C LEU A 259 -6.24 -25.59 -11.50
N LYS A 260 -5.41 -25.03 -12.39
CA LYS A 260 -3.99 -25.38 -12.56
C LYS A 260 -3.74 -26.89 -12.74
N ASP A 261 -4.70 -27.61 -13.31
CA ASP A 261 -4.57 -29.05 -13.56
C ASP A 261 -3.84 -29.28 -14.91
N PRO A 262 -2.70 -30.02 -14.94
CA PRO A 262 -1.91 -30.18 -16.17
C PRO A 262 -2.67 -30.89 -17.29
N ARG A 263 -3.71 -31.69 -17.00
CA ARG A 263 -4.48 -32.46 -17.98
C ARG A 263 -5.24 -31.59 -18.99
N CYS A 264 -5.41 -30.30 -18.72
CA CYS A 264 -6.07 -29.38 -19.66
C CYS A 264 -5.11 -28.75 -20.68
N ALA A 265 -3.79 -28.84 -20.48
CA ALA A 265 -2.81 -28.08 -21.24
C ALA A 265 -2.86 -28.35 -22.75
N LYS A 266 -2.95 -29.62 -23.19
CA LYS A 266 -2.93 -29.92 -24.62
C LYS A 266 -4.21 -29.51 -25.34
N THR A 267 -5.37 -29.69 -24.69
CA THR A 267 -6.65 -29.20 -25.22
C THR A 267 -6.64 -27.68 -25.36
N LEU A 268 -6.12 -26.96 -24.35
CA LEU A 268 -5.95 -25.52 -24.44
C LEU A 268 -4.98 -25.13 -25.56
N LEU A 269 -3.87 -25.85 -25.75
CA LEU A 269 -2.95 -25.59 -26.86
C LEU A 269 -3.59 -25.86 -28.23
N ASN A 270 -4.40 -26.92 -28.35
CA ASN A 270 -5.14 -27.21 -29.59
C ASN A 270 -6.21 -26.14 -29.86
N LEU A 271 -6.92 -25.70 -28.82
CA LEU A 271 -7.88 -24.60 -28.91
C LEU A 271 -7.17 -23.32 -29.37
N LEU A 272 -6.02 -23.01 -28.78
CA LEU A 272 -5.19 -21.87 -29.17
C LEU A 272 -4.79 -21.94 -30.66
N LYS A 273 -4.35 -23.11 -31.14
CA LYS A 273 -3.97 -23.34 -32.54
C LYS A 273 -5.13 -23.20 -33.52
N ASN A 274 -6.35 -23.54 -33.10
CA ASN A 274 -7.53 -23.55 -33.95
C ASN A 274 -8.37 -22.27 -33.85
N THR A 275 -8.12 -21.41 -32.86
CA THR A 275 -8.87 -20.17 -32.64
C THR A 275 -8.36 -19.08 -33.58
N SER A 276 -9.29 -18.39 -34.26
CA SER A 276 -8.96 -17.24 -35.11
C SER A 276 -8.33 -16.11 -34.28
N LEU A 277 -7.28 -15.48 -34.83
CA LEU A 277 -6.57 -14.34 -34.20
C LEU A 277 -7.48 -13.13 -33.92
N GLU A 278 -8.65 -13.07 -34.56
CA GLU A 278 -9.69 -12.05 -34.32
C GLU A 278 -10.22 -12.06 -32.87
N TYR A 279 -10.08 -13.18 -32.14
CA TYR A 279 -10.56 -13.34 -30.77
C TYR A 279 -9.47 -13.10 -29.72
N THR A 280 -8.94 -11.89 -29.67
CA THR A 280 -7.80 -11.50 -28.82
C THR A 280 -7.99 -11.80 -27.34
N ASN A 281 -9.19 -11.57 -26.77
CA ASN A 281 -9.46 -11.83 -25.36
C ASN A 281 -9.38 -13.33 -25.02
N LEU A 282 -9.96 -14.18 -25.87
CA LEU A 282 -9.93 -15.63 -25.68
C LEU A 282 -8.50 -16.16 -25.81
N ILE A 283 -7.77 -15.71 -26.83
CA ILE A 283 -6.38 -16.10 -27.07
C ILE A 283 -5.50 -15.71 -25.88
N SER A 284 -5.62 -14.47 -25.38
CA SER A 284 -4.87 -14.01 -24.21
C SER A 284 -5.17 -14.89 -23.00
N ASN A 285 -6.43 -15.18 -22.75
CA ASN A 285 -6.84 -16.05 -21.63
C ASN A 285 -6.28 -17.48 -21.75
N ILE A 286 -6.26 -18.06 -22.96
CA ILE A 286 -5.69 -19.38 -23.18
C ILE A 286 -4.16 -19.36 -22.95
N ILE A 287 -3.47 -18.32 -23.41
CA ILE A 287 -2.03 -18.13 -23.20
C ILE A 287 -1.70 -17.98 -21.71
N TYR A 288 -2.49 -17.22 -20.98
CA TYR A 288 -2.38 -17.05 -19.53
C TYR A 288 -2.53 -18.40 -18.80
N ALA A 289 -3.59 -19.15 -19.12
CA ALA A 289 -3.85 -20.45 -18.53
C ALA A 289 -2.70 -21.44 -18.79
N LEU A 290 -2.22 -21.52 -20.04
CA LEU A 290 -1.09 -22.38 -20.42
C LEU A 290 0.24 -21.96 -19.77
N GLY A 291 0.45 -20.64 -19.61
CA GLY A 291 1.61 -20.09 -18.91
C GLY A 291 1.63 -20.49 -17.44
N ASN A 292 0.47 -20.41 -16.77
CA ASN A 292 0.32 -20.86 -15.38
C ASN A 292 0.56 -22.36 -15.19
N LEU A 293 0.22 -23.18 -16.20
CA LEU A 293 0.52 -24.61 -16.23
C LEU A 293 2.00 -24.91 -16.55
N GLN A 294 2.79 -23.90 -16.92
CA GLN A 294 4.19 -24.01 -17.34
C GLN A 294 4.39 -25.01 -18.51
N TYR A 295 3.42 -25.06 -19.42
CA TYR A 295 3.42 -26.06 -20.49
C TYR A 295 4.40 -25.68 -21.63
N SER A 296 5.53 -26.38 -21.72
CA SER A 296 6.64 -25.99 -22.61
C SER A 296 6.32 -25.98 -24.11
N GLU A 297 5.40 -26.82 -24.58
CA GLU A 297 5.03 -26.89 -26.01
C GLU A 297 4.30 -25.63 -26.52
N ILE A 298 3.86 -24.73 -25.63
CA ILE A 298 3.31 -23.43 -26.06
C ILE A 298 4.37 -22.55 -26.72
N SER A 299 5.66 -22.79 -26.47
CA SER A 299 6.77 -21.92 -26.88
C SER A 299 6.78 -21.63 -28.39
N ASP A 300 6.49 -22.64 -29.21
CA ASP A 300 6.43 -22.48 -30.68
C ASP A 300 5.30 -21.54 -31.10
N TYR A 301 4.17 -21.58 -30.40
CA TYR A 301 3.02 -20.72 -30.67
C TYR A 301 3.25 -19.30 -30.14
N LEU A 302 3.88 -19.16 -28.96
CA LEU A 302 4.31 -17.85 -28.45
C LEU A 302 5.26 -17.17 -29.43
N LYS A 303 6.24 -17.92 -29.97
CA LYS A 303 7.14 -17.45 -31.03
C LYS A 303 6.39 -16.93 -32.25
N MET A 304 5.40 -17.70 -32.73
CA MET A 304 4.56 -17.29 -33.85
C MET A 304 3.83 -15.97 -33.56
N ILE A 305 3.16 -15.84 -32.40
CA ILE A 305 2.47 -14.60 -32.00
C ILE A 305 3.43 -13.40 -31.95
N LEU A 306 4.61 -13.60 -31.35
CA LEU A 306 5.61 -12.55 -31.22
C LEU A 306 6.18 -12.09 -32.57
N GLN A 307 6.08 -12.90 -33.62
CA GLN A 307 6.50 -12.56 -34.97
C GLN A 307 5.40 -11.91 -35.83
N LEU A 308 4.13 -11.95 -35.40
CA LEU A 308 3.03 -11.32 -36.11
C LEU A 308 3.13 -9.78 -36.07
N PRO A 309 2.55 -9.07 -37.06
CA PRO A 309 2.37 -7.62 -36.99
C PRO A 309 1.52 -7.23 -35.76
N ASP A 310 1.65 -5.98 -35.31
CA ASP A 310 0.91 -5.44 -34.14
C ASP A 310 -0.61 -5.38 -34.34
N TYR A 311 -1.06 -5.55 -35.57
CA TYR A 311 -2.46 -5.53 -35.96
C TYR A 311 -2.75 -6.65 -36.95
N ILE A 312 -3.98 -7.13 -36.91
CA ILE A 312 -4.54 -8.03 -37.92
C ILE A 312 -5.63 -7.29 -38.72
N ASP A 313 -5.68 -7.54 -40.02
CA ASP A 313 -6.73 -7.01 -40.89
C ASP A 313 -7.96 -7.93 -40.82
N LEU A 314 -9.06 -7.42 -40.26
CA LEU A 314 -10.34 -8.12 -40.25
C LEU A 314 -10.99 -8.05 -41.63
N SER A 315 -11.86 -9.02 -41.92
CA SER A 315 -12.70 -9.02 -43.14
C SER A 315 -13.56 -7.75 -43.32
N SER A 316 -13.81 -7.00 -42.23
CA SER A 316 -14.50 -5.71 -42.22
C SER A 316 -13.63 -4.51 -42.64
N GLY A 317 -12.33 -4.71 -42.87
CA GLY A 317 -11.35 -3.64 -43.14
C GLY A 317 -10.84 -2.93 -41.88
N TYR A 318 -11.26 -3.37 -40.69
CA TYR A 318 -10.75 -2.87 -39.42
C TYR A 318 -9.40 -3.50 -39.07
N LYS A 319 -8.43 -2.68 -38.66
CA LYS A 319 -7.14 -3.13 -38.14
C LYS A 319 -7.23 -3.34 -36.63
N GLN A 320 -7.41 -4.59 -36.22
CA GLN A 320 -7.52 -4.93 -34.80
C GLN A 320 -6.13 -5.05 -34.16
N PRO A 321 -5.82 -4.28 -33.09
CA PRO A 321 -4.57 -4.42 -32.38
C PRO A 321 -4.52 -5.75 -31.61
N ILE A 322 -3.33 -6.36 -31.53
CA ILE A 322 -3.10 -7.59 -30.78
C ILE A 322 -2.11 -7.39 -29.61
N TYR A 323 -2.05 -6.17 -29.05
CA TYR A 323 -1.13 -5.81 -27.98
C TYR A 323 -1.31 -6.65 -26.71
N ASP A 324 -2.55 -6.86 -26.28
CA ASP A 324 -2.85 -7.67 -25.09
C ASP A 324 -2.39 -9.12 -25.27
N VAL A 325 -2.60 -9.69 -26.46
CA VAL A 325 -2.15 -11.04 -26.81
C VAL A 325 -0.63 -11.15 -26.79
N LYS A 326 0.08 -10.14 -27.33
CA LYS A 326 1.54 -10.10 -27.30
C LYS A 326 2.09 -9.89 -25.89
N SER A 327 1.48 -9.02 -25.11
CA SER A 327 1.83 -8.78 -23.70
C SER A 327 1.70 -10.07 -22.89
N GLU A 328 0.60 -10.78 -23.06
CA GLU A 328 0.33 -12.05 -22.40
C GLU A 328 1.28 -13.17 -22.89
N ALA A 329 1.63 -13.19 -24.17
CA ALA A 329 2.64 -14.10 -24.71
C ALA A 329 4.03 -13.88 -24.09
N ILE A 330 4.44 -12.61 -23.91
CA ILE A 330 5.67 -12.26 -23.21
C ILE A 330 5.59 -12.72 -21.75
N TRP A 331 4.46 -12.48 -21.08
CA TRP A 331 4.28 -12.86 -19.67
C TRP A 331 4.33 -14.38 -19.47
N SER A 332 3.60 -15.13 -20.31
CA SER A 332 3.60 -16.60 -20.32
C SER A 332 5.00 -17.17 -20.53
N THR A 333 5.82 -16.54 -21.38
CA THR A 333 7.24 -16.88 -21.58
C THR A 333 8.03 -16.84 -20.26
N GLY A 334 7.77 -15.85 -19.39
CA GLY A 334 8.42 -15.76 -18.08
C GLY A 334 7.98 -16.86 -17.11
N LYS A 335 6.72 -17.28 -17.18
CA LYS A 335 6.18 -18.39 -16.36
C LYS A 335 6.78 -19.75 -16.73
N LEU A 336 7.04 -19.98 -18.02
CA LEU A 336 7.76 -21.18 -18.50
C LEU A 336 9.13 -21.34 -17.82
N GLY A 337 9.80 -20.23 -17.49
CA GLY A 337 11.09 -20.27 -16.83
C GLY A 337 12.23 -20.56 -17.80
N ILE A 338 13.08 -21.55 -17.50
CA ILE A 338 14.26 -21.89 -18.32
C ILE A 338 13.87 -22.33 -19.73
N THR A 339 12.74 -23.03 -19.89
CA THR A 339 12.22 -23.37 -21.23
C THR A 339 11.86 -22.11 -22.04
N GLY A 340 11.48 -21.02 -21.36
CA GLY A 340 11.24 -19.71 -21.95
C GLY A 340 12.50 -19.00 -22.46
N ARG A 341 13.70 -19.45 -22.07
CA ARG A 341 14.99 -18.90 -22.53
C ARG A 341 15.11 -18.89 -24.06
N ASN A 342 14.56 -19.91 -24.71
CA ASN A 342 14.57 -20.04 -26.17
C ASN A 342 13.82 -18.91 -26.91
N LEU A 343 13.02 -18.12 -26.19
CA LEU A 343 12.23 -17.01 -26.71
C LEU A 343 12.81 -15.63 -26.40
N ILE A 344 13.91 -15.54 -25.61
CA ILE A 344 14.55 -14.26 -25.25
C ILE A 344 14.79 -13.41 -26.50
N ASN A 345 15.43 -13.98 -27.52
CA ASN A 345 15.76 -13.29 -28.78
C ASN A 345 14.53 -12.75 -29.54
N GLU A 346 13.35 -13.31 -29.30
CA GLU A 346 12.11 -12.85 -29.91
C GLU A 346 11.45 -11.74 -29.09
N ILE A 347 11.50 -11.83 -27.75
CA ILE A 347 10.88 -10.84 -26.85
C ILE A 347 11.73 -9.57 -26.67
N VAL A 348 13.05 -9.65 -26.79
CA VAL A 348 13.99 -8.50 -26.70
C VAL A 348 13.65 -7.42 -27.74
N LYS A 349 13.11 -7.81 -28.90
CA LYS A 349 12.66 -6.87 -29.95
C LYS A 349 11.60 -5.87 -29.46
N TYR A 350 10.92 -6.17 -28.36
CA TYR A 350 9.85 -5.35 -27.80
C TYR A 350 10.32 -4.27 -26.81
N ILE A 351 11.64 -4.12 -26.58
CA ILE A 351 12.19 -3.05 -25.72
C ILE A 351 11.70 -1.67 -26.15
N SER A 352 11.73 -1.39 -27.45
CA SER A 352 11.33 -0.09 -28.01
C SER A 352 9.86 -0.05 -28.43
N HIS A 353 9.03 -0.98 -27.96
CA HIS A 353 7.63 -1.04 -28.35
C HIS A 353 6.83 0.17 -27.80
N LYS A 354 5.83 0.63 -28.56
CA LYS A 354 5.04 1.82 -28.20
C LYS A 354 4.14 1.57 -26.99
N ASP A 355 3.60 0.35 -26.87
CA ASP A 355 2.74 -0.05 -25.78
C ASP A 355 3.53 -0.33 -24.49
N ASN A 356 3.10 0.28 -23.38
CA ASN A 356 3.78 0.16 -22.09
C ASN A 356 3.48 -1.15 -21.36
N THR A 357 2.33 -1.79 -21.62
CA THR A 357 1.97 -3.07 -21.00
C THR A 357 2.91 -4.19 -21.46
N ILE A 358 3.24 -4.20 -22.75
CA ILE A 358 4.23 -5.11 -23.36
C ILE A 358 5.61 -4.92 -22.73
N LYS A 359 6.04 -3.67 -22.52
CA LYS A 359 7.33 -3.38 -21.87
C LYS A 359 7.37 -3.76 -20.39
N ILE A 360 6.25 -3.63 -19.67
CA ILE A 360 6.11 -4.11 -18.28
C ILE A 360 6.19 -5.64 -18.26
N ALA A 361 5.45 -6.32 -19.13
CA ALA A 361 5.49 -7.77 -19.25
C ALA A 361 6.92 -8.25 -19.58
N LEU A 362 7.62 -7.55 -20.49
CA LEU A 362 9.00 -7.83 -20.85
C LEU A 362 9.94 -7.70 -19.65
N ALA A 363 9.84 -6.61 -18.88
CA ALA A 363 10.64 -6.40 -17.68
C ALA A 363 10.43 -7.52 -16.65
N TRP A 364 9.18 -7.90 -16.39
CA TRP A 364 8.85 -8.98 -15.47
C TRP A 364 9.40 -10.33 -15.95
N THR A 365 9.20 -10.65 -17.24
CA THR A 365 9.64 -11.90 -17.85
C THR A 365 11.15 -12.06 -17.79
N MET A 366 11.91 -11.00 -18.05
CA MET A 366 13.37 -10.99 -17.93
C MET A 366 13.83 -11.30 -16.49
N GLY A 367 13.18 -10.71 -15.48
CA GLY A 367 13.46 -11.01 -14.08
C GLY A 367 13.15 -12.47 -13.73
N MET A 368 12.03 -13.02 -14.19
CA MET A 368 11.63 -14.39 -13.89
C MET A 368 12.52 -15.45 -14.53
N ILE A 369 12.90 -15.27 -15.80
CA ILE A 369 13.82 -16.19 -16.48
C ILE A 369 15.19 -16.13 -15.80
N GLY A 370 15.74 -14.93 -15.62
CA GLY A 370 17.07 -14.78 -15.04
C GLY A 370 17.16 -15.26 -13.57
N THR A 371 16.07 -15.19 -12.80
CA THR A 371 16.06 -15.71 -11.43
C THR A 371 16.06 -17.23 -11.38
N LYS A 372 15.42 -17.90 -12.35
CA LYS A 372 15.55 -19.35 -12.50
C LYS A 372 16.94 -19.74 -13.01
N GLU A 373 17.49 -19.04 -14.01
CA GLU A 373 18.87 -19.27 -14.49
C GLU A 373 19.89 -19.14 -13.36
N LYS A 374 19.79 -18.07 -12.56
CA LYS A 374 20.67 -17.87 -11.41
C LYS A 374 20.57 -18.98 -10.37
N LYS A 375 19.39 -19.57 -10.18
CA LYS A 375 19.18 -20.67 -9.22
C LYS A 375 19.74 -22.00 -9.71
N GLU A 376 19.56 -22.32 -10.98
CA GLU A 376 19.93 -23.63 -11.55
C GLU A 376 21.36 -23.65 -12.12
N GLU A 377 21.79 -22.56 -12.77
CA GLU A 377 23.07 -22.45 -13.47
C GLU A 377 24.06 -21.51 -12.77
N GLY A 378 23.60 -20.68 -11.82
CA GLY A 378 24.45 -19.72 -11.08
C GLY A 378 24.85 -18.47 -11.89
N VAL A 379 24.44 -18.39 -13.15
CA VAL A 379 24.75 -17.29 -14.09
C VAL A 379 23.44 -16.75 -14.65
N VAL A 380 23.43 -15.46 -15.03
CA VAL A 380 22.29 -14.80 -15.70
C VAL A 380 22.72 -14.41 -17.10
N ASP A 381 21.87 -14.65 -18.10
CA ASP A 381 22.15 -14.25 -19.47
C ASP A 381 22.39 -12.73 -19.59
N LEU A 382 23.39 -12.32 -20.38
CA LEU A 382 23.71 -10.91 -20.58
C LEU A 382 22.54 -10.17 -21.22
N GLU A 383 21.80 -10.86 -22.09
CA GLU A 383 20.70 -10.28 -22.86
C GLU A 383 19.51 -9.89 -21.96
N ILE A 384 19.31 -10.60 -20.85
CA ILE A 384 18.35 -10.25 -19.79
C ILE A 384 18.74 -8.93 -19.14
N LEU A 385 20.02 -8.76 -18.82
CA LEU A 385 20.53 -7.56 -18.17
C LEU A 385 20.51 -6.35 -19.08
N THR A 386 20.95 -6.50 -20.34
CA THR A 386 20.91 -5.40 -21.33
C THR A 386 19.48 -4.96 -21.58
N THR A 387 18.54 -5.90 -21.71
CA THR A 387 17.11 -5.60 -21.87
C THR A 387 16.57 -4.77 -20.70
N LEU A 388 16.82 -5.22 -19.46
CA LEU A 388 16.36 -4.51 -18.27
C LEU A 388 16.98 -3.11 -18.18
N LEU A 389 18.27 -2.97 -18.48
CA LEU A 389 18.97 -1.68 -18.51
C LEU A 389 18.44 -0.73 -19.58
N GLU A 390 18.00 -1.24 -20.73
CA GLU A 390 17.36 -0.43 -21.76
C GLU A 390 15.95 -0.01 -21.37
N LEU A 391 15.17 -0.91 -20.76
CA LEU A 391 13.82 -0.59 -20.25
C LEU A 391 13.86 0.45 -19.11
N LEU A 392 14.94 0.53 -18.33
CA LEU A 392 15.13 1.62 -17.35
C LEU A 392 15.18 3.03 -17.97
N LYS A 393 15.46 3.14 -19.27
CA LYS A 393 15.47 4.43 -19.97
C LYS A 393 14.06 4.86 -20.38
N ASP A 394 13.06 4.01 -20.21
CA ASP A 394 11.69 4.31 -20.57
C ASP A 394 11.08 5.38 -19.66
N LYS A 395 10.32 6.31 -20.24
CA LYS A 395 9.68 7.40 -19.49
C LYS A 395 8.48 6.92 -18.66
N ASN A 396 7.95 5.73 -18.93
CA ASN A 396 6.81 5.19 -18.22
C ASN A 396 7.23 4.65 -16.84
N LYS A 397 6.67 5.25 -15.78
CA LYS A 397 6.94 4.89 -14.38
C LYS A 397 6.76 3.39 -14.09
N LYS A 398 5.74 2.73 -14.64
CA LYS A 398 5.47 1.31 -14.38
C LYS A 398 6.50 0.38 -15.04
N VAL A 399 6.93 0.70 -16.28
CA VAL A 399 8.00 -0.04 -16.97
C VAL A 399 9.31 0.07 -16.18
N PHE A 400 9.60 1.28 -15.73
CA PHE A 400 10.76 1.58 -14.92
C PHE A 400 10.77 0.82 -13.58
N GLU A 401 9.67 0.85 -12.83
CA GLU A 401 9.54 0.17 -11.53
C GLU A 401 9.68 -1.35 -11.66
N GLU A 402 9.04 -1.96 -12.65
CA GLU A 402 9.15 -3.41 -12.88
C GLU A 402 10.57 -3.79 -13.34
N SER A 403 11.24 -2.95 -14.13
CA SER A 403 12.64 -3.19 -14.55
C SER A 403 13.61 -3.12 -13.37
N ILE A 404 13.43 -2.15 -12.46
CA ILE A 404 14.18 -2.08 -11.20
C ILE A 404 13.91 -3.32 -10.35
N TYR A 405 12.64 -3.71 -10.22
CA TYR A 405 12.27 -4.88 -9.45
C TYR A 405 12.99 -6.13 -9.98
N SER A 406 12.92 -6.39 -11.28
CA SER A 406 13.60 -7.52 -11.91
C SER A 406 15.11 -7.50 -11.67
N LEU A 407 15.78 -6.35 -11.79
CA LEU A 407 17.21 -6.23 -11.49
C LEU A 407 17.53 -6.51 -10.00
N LYS A 408 16.64 -6.11 -9.08
CA LYS A 408 16.79 -6.44 -7.65
C LYS A 408 16.66 -7.93 -7.38
N VAL A 409 15.66 -8.61 -7.96
CA VAL A 409 15.50 -10.07 -7.75
C VAL A 409 16.70 -10.84 -8.33
N LEU A 410 17.31 -10.31 -9.40
CA LEU A 410 18.55 -10.86 -9.98
C LEU A 410 19.81 -10.55 -9.15
N GLY A 411 19.72 -9.72 -8.11
CA GLY A 411 20.81 -9.39 -7.19
C GLY A 411 21.73 -8.25 -7.65
N PHE A 412 21.30 -7.39 -8.57
CA PHE A 412 22.08 -6.26 -9.09
C PHE A 412 21.84 -4.95 -8.32
N TYR A 413 21.91 -5.01 -6.99
CA TYR A 413 21.66 -3.86 -6.12
C TYR A 413 22.66 -2.71 -6.37
N GLU A 414 23.96 -3.02 -6.46
CA GLU A 414 25.03 -2.04 -6.69
C GLU A 414 24.90 -1.31 -8.04
N LEU A 415 24.35 -1.98 -9.05
CA LEU A 415 24.10 -1.40 -10.38
C LEU A 415 22.98 -0.35 -10.32
N ILE A 416 21.89 -0.66 -9.61
CA ILE A 416 20.75 0.24 -9.42
C ILE A 416 21.17 1.49 -8.65
N ASP A 417 21.99 1.31 -7.62
CA ASP A 417 22.52 2.40 -6.81
C ASP A 417 23.47 3.32 -7.62
N ASN A 418 24.24 2.75 -8.55
CA ASN A 418 25.14 3.51 -9.43
C ASN A 418 24.42 4.23 -10.59
N LEU A 419 23.24 3.77 -11.01
CA LEU A 419 22.55 4.27 -12.21
C LEU A 419 21.82 5.61 -12.06
N ASN A 420 21.71 6.19 -10.85
CA ASN A 420 21.18 7.55 -10.57
C ASN A 420 20.18 8.07 -11.64
N LEU A 421 19.06 7.35 -11.79
CA LEU A 421 18.14 7.51 -12.91
C LEU A 421 17.40 8.86 -12.83
N ASN A 422 17.83 9.78 -13.68
CA ASN A 422 17.30 11.12 -13.88
C ASN A 422 15.88 11.09 -14.50
N ASN A 423 14.85 10.83 -13.69
CA ASN A 423 13.44 11.26 -13.84
C ASN A 423 12.57 10.54 -12.81
N ILE A 424 12.97 10.58 -11.54
CA ILE A 424 12.14 10.11 -10.45
C ILE A 424 11.48 11.37 -9.87
N PRO A 425 10.14 11.51 -9.89
CA PRO A 425 9.50 12.45 -8.99
C PRO A 425 9.99 12.11 -7.60
N ALA A 426 10.75 13.02 -7.00
CA ALA A 426 11.26 12.88 -5.65
C ALA A 426 10.12 13.09 -4.64
N THR A 427 9.10 12.23 -4.66
CA THR A 427 8.75 11.63 -3.37
C THR A 427 9.96 10.77 -3.02
N PRO A 428 10.62 10.97 -1.86
CA PRO A 428 11.67 10.06 -1.46
C PRO A 428 11.06 8.67 -1.55
N ILE A 429 11.71 7.76 -2.28
CA ILE A 429 11.43 6.34 -2.11
C ILE A 429 11.52 6.12 -0.61
N LEU A 430 10.36 5.84 -0.04
CA LEU A 430 10.10 5.76 1.38
C LEU A 430 10.99 4.64 1.90
N ALA A 431 12.16 5.00 2.43
CA ALA A 431 13.02 4.04 3.09
C ALA A 431 12.24 3.51 4.30
N LEU A 432 11.63 2.33 4.13
CA LEU A 432 11.03 1.62 5.25
C LEU A 432 12.15 1.26 6.20
N LYS A 433 12.04 1.68 7.46
CA LYS A 433 13.01 1.26 8.47
C LYS A 433 12.77 -0.22 8.78
N PRO A 434 13.81 -1.07 8.87
CA PRO A 434 13.66 -2.41 9.41
C PRO A 434 12.91 -2.35 10.74
N SER A 435 11.95 -3.27 11.00
CA SER A 435 11.13 -3.17 12.21
C SER A 435 11.97 -3.17 13.49
N SER A 436 13.14 -3.82 13.50
CA SER A 436 14.08 -3.80 14.64
C SER A 436 14.61 -2.41 14.98
N ILE A 437 15.01 -1.63 13.98
CA ILE A 437 15.54 -0.27 14.16
C ILE A 437 14.38 0.70 14.39
N GLY A 438 13.35 0.64 13.55
CA GLY A 438 12.24 1.58 13.59
C GLY A 438 11.38 1.46 14.84
N LEU A 439 11.16 0.25 15.38
CA LEU A 439 10.44 0.08 16.66
C LEU A 439 11.24 0.55 17.86
N TYR A 440 12.58 0.43 17.82
CA TYR A 440 13.42 0.97 18.87
C TYR A 440 13.32 2.49 18.93
N GLU A 441 13.50 3.17 17.80
CA GLU A 441 13.33 4.63 17.71
C GLU A 441 11.91 5.08 18.10
N LEU A 442 10.89 4.33 17.66
CA LEU A 442 9.50 4.59 18.03
C LEU A 442 9.33 4.51 19.55
N SER A 443 9.90 3.49 20.19
CA SER A 443 9.81 3.32 21.64
C SER A 443 10.37 4.55 22.39
N GLU A 444 11.54 5.06 21.98
CA GLU A 444 12.15 6.26 22.54
C GLU A 444 11.29 7.51 22.30
N THR A 445 10.74 7.67 21.09
CA THR A 445 9.86 8.78 20.74
C THR A 445 8.58 8.79 21.58
N LEU A 446 7.94 7.63 21.79
CA LEU A 446 6.75 7.53 22.64
C LEU A 446 7.04 7.93 24.09
N TYR A 447 8.16 7.48 24.65
CA TYR A 447 8.55 7.90 26.00
C TYR A 447 8.78 9.41 26.10
N HIS A 448 9.44 10.00 25.10
CA HIS A 448 9.64 11.44 25.07
C HIS A 448 8.31 12.19 25.01
N LEU A 449 7.40 11.81 24.11
CA LEU A 449 6.09 12.45 23.99
C LEU A 449 5.28 12.34 25.28
N ILE A 450 5.28 11.17 25.92
CA ILE A 450 4.56 10.92 27.19
C ILE A 450 5.14 11.76 28.35
N SER A 451 6.44 12.08 28.29
CA SER A 451 7.07 12.97 29.28
C SER A 451 6.69 14.44 29.10
N LEU A 452 6.28 14.85 27.89
CA LEU A 452 5.89 16.21 27.57
C LEU A 452 4.41 16.46 27.78
N LYS A 453 3.56 15.49 27.40
CA LYS A 453 2.10 15.63 27.49
C LYS A 453 1.41 14.28 27.71
N GLN A 454 0.21 14.34 28.29
CA GLN A 454 -0.67 13.20 28.50
C GLN A 454 -2.12 13.65 28.25
N PRO A 455 -2.91 12.91 27.45
CA PRO A 455 -2.57 11.70 26.71
C PRO A 455 -1.75 11.96 25.43
N VAL A 456 -0.87 11.03 25.06
CA VAL A 456 -0.29 10.91 23.71
C VAL A 456 -1.20 10.06 22.85
N VAL A 457 -1.53 10.49 21.63
CA VAL A 457 -2.40 9.69 20.73
C VAL A 457 -1.61 9.17 19.54
N ILE A 458 -1.65 7.85 19.35
CA ILE A 458 -0.99 7.19 18.23
C ILE A 458 -2.01 6.46 17.36
N ALA A 459 -1.81 6.51 16.06
CA ALA A 459 -2.54 5.69 15.09
C ALA A 459 -1.63 4.59 14.56
N VAL A 460 -2.14 3.36 14.52
CA VAL A 460 -1.41 2.22 13.99
C VAL A 460 -2.18 1.66 12.80
N THR A 461 -1.55 1.68 11.64
CA THR A 461 -2.13 1.28 10.35
C THR A 461 -1.29 0.20 9.68
N GLY A 462 -1.92 -0.61 8.83
CA GLY A 462 -1.29 -1.72 8.11
C GLY A 462 -2.24 -2.90 7.90
N ASP A 463 -1.83 -3.88 7.10
CA ASP A 463 -2.64 -5.08 6.82
C ASP A 463 -2.94 -5.90 8.09
N SER A 464 -4.15 -6.48 8.17
CA SER A 464 -4.53 -7.39 9.26
C SER A 464 -3.78 -8.72 9.13
N GLY A 465 -3.10 -9.13 10.20
CA GLY A 465 -2.43 -10.45 10.30
C GLY A 465 -0.90 -10.45 10.21
N THR A 466 -0.22 -9.30 10.14
CA THR A 466 1.26 -9.26 10.16
C THR A 466 1.78 -7.98 10.82
N GLY A 467 2.81 -8.05 11.67
CA GLY A 467 3.54 -6.90 12.26
C GLY A 467 2.73 -6.00 13.20
N LYS A 468 1.74 -5.30 12.66
CA LYS A 468 0.80 -4.42 13.39
C LYS A 468 0.14 -5.14 14.55
N THR A 469 -0.41 -6.34 14.31
CA THR A 469 -1.09 -7.12 15.35
C THR A 469 -0.12 -7.46 16.49
N TYR A 470 1.08 -7.97 16.19
CA TYR A 470 2.09 -8.27 17.21
C TYR A 470 2.53 -7.02 17.97
N PHE A 471 2.69 -5.89 17.28
CA PHE A 471 3.01 -4.62 17.91
C PHE A 471 1.93 -4.19 18.90
N CYS A 472 0.68 -4.07 18.45
CA CYS A 472 -0.44 -3.67 19.30
C CYS A 472 -0.64 -4.64 20.47
N GLU A 473 -0.55 -5.95 20.24
CA GLU A 473 -0.66 -6.96 21.30
C GLU A 473 0.46 -6.91 22.33
N SER A 474 1.66 -6.54 21.91
CA SER A 474 2.83 -6.44 22.79
C SER A 474 2.73 -5.25 23.72
N ILE A 475 2.19 -4.12 23.26
CA ILE A 475 2.13 -2.88 24.04
C ILE A 475 0.82 -2.67 24.80
N LYS A 476 -0.30 -3.33 24.40
CA LYS A 476 -1.62 -3.11 25.05
C LYS A 476 -1.66 -3.46 26.54
N TYR A 477 -0.71 -4.25 27.04
CA TYR A 477 -0.60 -4.64 28.44
C TYR A 477 0.42 -3.81 29.24
N GLY A 478 1.00 -2.77 28.63
CA GLY A 478 2.05 -1.95 29.22
C GLY A 478 3.43 -2.26 28.67
N PHE A 479 4.34 -1.28 28.80
CA PHE A 479 5.75 -1.41 28.42
C PHE A 479 6.61 -0.43 29.22
N GLY A 480 7.83 -0.86 29.60
CA GLY A 480 8.74 -0.20 30.55
C GLY A 480 8.03 0.42 31.76
N ASP A 481 7.90 1.75 31.81
CA ASP A 481 7.31 2.47 32.98
C ASP A 481 5.80 2.76 32.84
N ILE A 482 5.15 2.24 31.79
CA ILE A 482 3.74 2.46 31.48
C ILE A 482 2.95 1.19 31.80
N SER A 483 1.98 1.32 32.69
CA SER A 483 1.10 0.21 33.10
C SER A 483 -0.05 -0.01 32.10
N LYS A 484 -0.70 -1.17 32.16
CA LYS A 484 -1.91 -1.45 31.37
C LYS A 484 -3.00 -0.39 31.59
N ASP A 485 -3.17 0.09 32.82
CA ASP A 485 -4.23 1.04 33.16
C ASP A 485 -3.95 2.45 32.62
N ASP A 486 -2.70 2.74 32.28
CA ASP A 486 -2.28 4.00 31.65
C ASP A 486 -2.58 4.05 30.14
N ILE A 487 -2.99 2.92 29.53
CA ILE A 487 -3.18 2.78 28.08
C ILE A 487 -4.67 2.60 27.75
N LEU A 488 -5.18 3.42 26.82
CA LEU A 488 -6.48 3.20 26.18
C LEU A 488 -6.25 2.63 24.78
N TYR A 489 -6.74 1.41 24.54
CA TYR A 489 -6.61 0.75 23.24
C TYR A 489 -7.97 0.68 22.55
N LEU A 490 -8.13 1.39 21.43
CA LEU A 490 -9.34 1.42 20.62
C LEU A 490 -9.06 0.77 19.26
N MET A 491 -9.95 -0.11 18.83
CA MET A 491 -9.77 -0.94 17.65
C MET A 491 -10.96 -0.75 16.71
N ARG A 492 -10.69 -0.33 15.47
CA ARG A 492 -11.71 -0.06 14.44
C ARG A 492 -12.65 -1.24 14.21
N ASP A 493 -12.16 -2.47 14.27
CA ASP A 493 -13.01 -3.64 13.97
C ASP A 493 -13.79 -4.14 15.19
N ASN A 494 -13.55 -3.59 16.40
CA ASN A 494 -14.33 -3.93 17.59
C ASN A 494 -15.66 -3.15 17.61
N PRO A 495 -16.84 -3.83 17.68
CA PRO A 495 -18.15 -3.17 17.67
C PRO A 495 -18.32 -2.07 18.73
N ALA A 496 -17.84 -2.27 19.96
CA ALA A 496 -17.98 -1.29 21.04
C ALA A 496 -17.13 -0.03 20.80
N HIS A 497 -15.95 -0.19 20.21
CA HIS A 497 -15.05 0.92 19.87
C HIS A 497 -15.55 1.67 18.63
N ARG A 498 -16.16 0.97 17.66
CA ARG A 498 -16.81 1.59 16.49
C ARG A 498 -17.87 2.60 16.88
N THR A 499 -18.64 2.33 17.93
CA THR A 499 -19.65 3.27 18.45
C THR A 499 -19.02 4.56 18.96
N ILE A 500 -17.80 4.51 19.52
CA ILE A 500 -17.07 5.69 19.98
C ILE A 500 -16.63 6.53 18.76
N PHE A 501 -16.03 5.88 17.76
CA PHE A 501 -15.58 6.55 16.54
C PHE A 501 -16.73 7.13 15.72
N SER A 502 -17.84 6.38 15.56
CA SER A 502 -19.00 6.84 14.78
C SER A 502 -19.71 8.03 15.41
N ARG A 503 -19.68 8.16 16.75
CA ARG A 503 -20.20 9.34 17.46
C ARG A 503 -19.36 10.61 17.24
N MET A 504 -18.10 10.47 16.84
CA MET A 504 -17.20 11.61 16.53
C MET A 504 -17.35 12.10 15.08
N ILE A 505 -17.77 11.23 14.15
CA ILE A 505 -17.92 11.54 12.72
C ILE A 505 -19.29 12.19 12.45
N ASP A 506 -19.37 13.08 11.45
CA ASP A 506 -20.62 13.72 11.05
C ASP A 506 -21.71 12.71 10.65
N LYS A 507 -22.90 12.83 11.25
CA LYS A 507 -24.07 11.96 11.04
C LYS A 507 -24.52 11.95 9.57
N LYS A 508 -24.38 13.07 8.85
CA LYS A 508 -24.75 13.16 7.42
C LYS A 508 -23.82 12.32 6.57
N PHE A 509 -22.52 12.44 6.81
CA PHE A 509 -21.48 11.65 6.16
C PHE A 509 -21.62 10.14 6.45
N THR A 510 -21.92 9.75 7.70
CA THR A 510 -22.12 8.34 8.04
C THR A 510 -23.33 7.68 7.37
N LYS A 511 -24.42 8.43 7.07
CA LYS A 511 -25.61 7.90 6.40
C LYS A 511 -25.42 7.74 4.88
N ASP A 512 -24.65 8.62 4.27
CA ASP A 512 -24.50 8.67 2.81
C ASP A 512 -23.40 7.71 2.28
N PHE A 513 -22.42 7.35 3.13
CA PHE A 513 -21.19 6.65 2.67
C PHE A 513 -20.81 5.37 3.44
N LEU A 514 -21.45 5.06 4.57
CA LEU A 514 -21.17 3.82 5.32
C LEU A 514 -22.32 2.83 5.14
N ASP A 515 -22.00 1.54 5.22
CA ASP A 515 -23.00 0.46 5.21
C ASP A 515 -23.71 0.37 6.58
N PRO A 516 -25.03 0.13 6.63
CA PRO A 516 -25.82 -0.07 7.86
C PRO A 516 -25.18 -0.94 8.94
N GLN A 517 -24.36 -1.92 8.56
CA GLN A 517 -23.63 -2.76 9.51
C GLN A 517 -22.58 -2.01 10.37
N TYR A 518 -22.18 -0.79 9.97
CA TYR A 518 -21.21 0.05 10.69
C TYR A 518 -21.85 1.11 11.61
N TYR A 519 -23.18 1.24 11.63
CA TYR A 519 -23.90 2.12 12.54
C TYR A 519 -25.17 1.44 13.08
N THR A 520 -25.06 0.79 14.24
CA THR A 520 -26.27 0.49 15.05
C THR A 520 -26.82 1.80 15.58
N ILE A 521 -27.92 2.26 14.98
CA ILE A 521 -28.65 3.45 15.36
C ILE A 521 -29.25 3.22 16.74
N GLU A 522 -28.51 3.57 17.79
CA GLU A 522 -29.14 3.90 19.06
C GLU A 522 -29.93 5.20 18.87
N THR A 523 -31.21 5.13 19.19
CA THR A 523 -32.17 6.23 19.22
C THR A 523 -31.63 7.42 20.02
N MET A 524 -31.07 8.41 19.34
CA MET A 524 -30.71 9.71 19.91
C MET A 524 -31.22 10.81 18.97
N ASP A 525 -32.00 11.73 19.55
CA ASP A 525 -32.75 12.80 18.89
C ASP A 525 -31.99 13.51 17.77
N GLU A 526 -32.68 13.76 16.66
CA GLU A 526 -32.16 14.42 15.44
C GLU A 526 -31.68 15.86 15.66
N LYS A 527 -31.83 16.43 16.87
CA LYS A 527 -31.57 17.84 17.18
C LYS A 527 -30.19 18.16 17.78
N LYS A 528 -29.34 17.19 18.11
CA LYS A 528 -27.96 17.48 18.62
C LYS A 528 -26.92 17.38 17.51
N LEU A 529 -26.63 18.52 16.87
CA LEU A 529 -25.42 18.76 16.09
C LEU A 529 -24.31 19.24 17.06
N ALA A 530 -23.32 18.38 17.35
CA ALA A 530 -21.98 18.79 17.80
C ALA A 530 -21.00 17.60 17.79
N SER A 531 -20.42 17.27 16.63
CA SER A 531 -19.32 16.28 16.55
C SER A 531 -18.08 16.72 17.35
N SER A 532 -17.80 18.02 17.41
CA SER A 532 -16.69 18.61 18.17
C SER A 532 -16.84 18.47 19.69
N GLN A 533 -18.05 18.65 20.23
CA GLN A 533 -18.27 18.56 21.67
C GLN A 533 -18.11 17.12 22.18
N VAL A 534 -18.62 16.14 21.42
CA VAL A 534 -18.41 14.71 21.73
C VAL A 534 -16.93 14.34 21.72
N PHE A 535 -16.15 14.89 20.77
CA PHE A 535 -14.70 14.70 20.73
C PHE A 535 -14.01 15.27 21.97
N PHE A 536 -14.31 16.51 22.37
CA PHE A 536 -13.71 17.11 23.56
C PHE A 536 -14.14 16.42 24.86
N ASP A 537 -15.39 15.97 24.96
CA ASP A 537 -15.87 15.18 26.10
C ASP A 537 -15.11 13.86 26.22
N PHE A 538 -14.85 13.19 25.09
CA PHE A 538 -14.02 11.99 25.04
C PHE A 538 -12.58 12.27 25.53
N ILE A 539 -11.94 13.31 25.00
CA ILE A 539 -10.58 13.69 25.43
C ILE A 539 -10.54 13.98 26.93
N ASN A 540 -11.53 14.72 27.45
CA ASN A 540 -11.61 15.06 28.86
C ASN A 540 -11.81 13.81 29.74
N GLN A 541 -12.70 12.89 29.32
CA GLN A 541 -12.95 11.63 30.00
C GLN A 541 -11.68 10.78 30.14
N TYR A 542 -10.82 10.76 29.11
CA TYR A 542 -9.61 9.94 29.06
C TYR A 542 -8.31 10.73 29.29
N SER A 543 -8.41 11.96 29.80
CA SER A 543 -7.26 12.82 30.11
C SER A 543 -6.26 12.21 31.10
N HIS A 544 -6.75 11.31 31.98
CA HIS A 544 -5.94 10.56 32.94
C HIS A 544 -5.08 9.44 32.32
N LYS A 545 -5.29 9.10 31.04
CA LYS A 545 -4.50 8.08 30.33
C LYS A 545 -3.19 8.68 29.82
N LYS A 546 -2.11 7.90 29.83
CA LYS A 546 -0.81 8.34 29.28
C LYS A 546 -0.75 8.16 27.76
N LEU A 547 -1.37 7.08 27.25
CA LEU A 547 -1.31 6.71 25.84
C LEU A 547 -2.69 6.26 25.33
N ILE A 548 -3.10 6.78 24.18
CA ILE A 548 -4.28 6.34 23.43
C ILE A 548 -3.82 5.74 22.11
N ILE A 549 -4.19 4.48 21.85
CA ILE A 549 -3.84 3.74 20.64
C ILE A 549 -5.09 3.60 19.78
N LEU A 550 -5.04 4.12 18.56
CA LEU A 550 -6.05 3.96 17.53
C LEU A 550 -5.58 2.88 16.55
N ASP A 551 -6.11 1.67 16.66
CA ASP A 551 -5.75 0.54 15.80
C ASP A 551 -6.83 0.34 14.71
N GLY A 552 -6.44 0.46 13.45
CA GLY A 552 -7.37 0.25 12.34
C GLY A 552 -6.69 0.13 10.98
N TRP A 553 -7.44 -0.43 10.02
CA TRP A 553 -7.08 -0.33 8.61
C TRP A 553 -7.40 1.08 8.10
N LEU A 554 -6.47 1.69 7.35
CA LEU A 554 -6.60 3.04 6.82
C LEU A 554 -7.49 3.06 5.58
N ASP A 555 -8.80 3.13 5.80
CA ASP A 555 -9.79 3.34 4.75
C ASP A 555 -10.21 4.82 4.70
N GLU A 556 -10.32 5.40 3.50
CA GLU A 556 -10.68 6.82 3.31
C GLU A 556 -12.09 7.16 3.82
N ILE A 557 -12.97 6.16 3.84
CA ILE A 557 -14.38 6.33 4.14
C ILE A 557 -14.63 6.44 5.64
N TYR A 558 -13.91 5.69 6.48
CA TYR A 558 -14.18 5.63 7.91
C TYR A 558 -12.95 5.97 8.76
N PHE A 559 -11.91 5.13 8.77
CA PHE A 559 -10.80 5.31 9.72
C PHE A 559 -9.97 6.55 9.42
N TYR A 560 -9.79 6.90 8.15
CA TYR A 560 -9.14 8.15 7.76
C TYR A 560 -9.88 9.37 8.30
N GLN A 561 -11.23 9.36 8.31
CA GLN A 561 -12.01 10.44 8.90
C GLN A 561 -11.82 10.55 10.41
N VAL A 562 -11.72 9.41 11.11
CA VAL A 562 -11.35 9.40 12.53
C VAL A 562 -9.99 10.06 12.73
N LEU A 563 -8.97 9.64 11.98
CA LEU A 563 -7.63 10.23 12.09
C LEU A 563 -7.65 11.73 11.75
N LYS A 564 -8.44 12.13 10.75
CA LYS A 564 -8.60 13.52 10.35
C LYS A 564 -9.18 14.37 11.48
N ILE A 565 -10.16 13.86 12.22
CA ILE A 565 -10.72 14.55 13.39
C ILE A 565 -9.65 14.74 14.49
N PHE A 566 -8.94 13.66 14.86
CA PHE A 566 -7.88 13.74 15.87
C PHE A 566 -6.75 14.69 15.45
N TYR A 567 -6.44 14.72 14.16
CA TYR A 567 -5.46 15.64 13.58
C TYR A 567 -5.94 17.09 13.55
N GLN A 568 -7.16 17.35 13.06
CA GLN A 568 -7.77 18.68 13.00
C GLN A 568 -7.83 19.34 14.37
N PHE A 569 -8.10 18.56 15.43
CA PHE A 569 -8.11 19.06 16.80
C PHE A 569 -6.74 19.01 17.50
N ASN A 570 -5.65 18.65 16.80
CA ASN A 570 -4.27 18.59 17.29
C ASN A 570 -4.00 17.59 18.43
N TYR A 571 -4.72 16.46 18.44
CA TYR A 571 -4.49 15.37 19.38
C TYR A 571 -3.68 14.21 18.78
N LEU A 572 -3.62 14.05 17.46
CA LEU A 572 -2.83 13.00 16.80
C LEU A 572 -1.33 13.32 16.84
N ASP A 573 -0.51 12.47 17.46
CA ASP A 573 0.93 12.69 17.68
C ASP A 573 1.84 11.85 16.80
N CYS A 574 1.47 10.59 16.62
CA CYS A 574 2.29 9.62 15.89
C CYS A 574 1.40 8.73 15.02
N VAL A 575 1.88 8.42 13.82
CA VAL A 575 1.26 7.45 12.92
C VAL A 575 2.29 6.38 12.58
N ILE A 576 1.96 5.14 12.85
CA ILE A 576 2.83 3.99 12.63
C ILE A 576 2.21 3.15 11.53
N ASN A 577 2.91 3.03 10.41
CA ASN A 577 2.46 2.29 9.26
C ASN A 577 3.35 1.07 9.04
N PHE A 578 2.79 -0.12 9.23
CA PHE A 578 3.47 -1.37 8.91
C PHE A 578 3.28 -1.67 7.43
N ARG A 579 4.36 -1.51 6.65
CA ARG A 579 4.38 -1.74 5.20
C ARG A 579 5.22 -2.96 4.90
N THR A 580 4.81 -3.73 3.90
CA THR A 580 5.64 -4.79 3.35
C THR A 580 6.31 -4.28 2.09
N THR A 581 7.64 -4.15 2.05
CA THR A 581 8.38 -4.02 0.79
C THR A 581 8.35 -5.35 0.05
N TYR A 582 7.24 -5.59 -0.65
CA TYR A 582 7.00 -6.70 -1.57
C TYR A 582 7.06 -8.14 -0.98
N SER A 583 6.32 -9.06 -1.61
CA SER A 583 6.40 -10.53 -1.48
C SER A 583 5.65 -11.29 -0.38
N THR A 584 4.61 -10.76 0.26
CA THR A 584 3.58 -11.63 0.89
C THR A 584 2.24 -11.59 0.14
N ARG A 585 1.87 -10.45 -0.46
CA ARG A 585 0.62 -10.34 -1.23
C ARG A 585 0.66 -11.03 -2.58
N ARG A 586 1.74 -10.97 -3.37
CA ARG A 586 1.79 -11.59 -4.72
C ARG A 586 1.74 -13.13 -4.67
N ILE A 587 2.34 -13.73 -3.62
CA ILE A 587 2.29 -15.18 -3.35
C ILE A 587 0.89 -15.60 -2.82
N ASN A 588 0.24 -14.75 -2.03
CA ASN A 588 -1.14 -14.96 -1.56
C ASN A 588 -2.22 -14.64 -2.63
N LEU A 589 -1.90 -13.82 -3.62
CA LEU A 589 -2.78 -13.44 -4.73
C LEU A 589 -2.87 -14.56 -5.77
N GLU A 590 -1.76 -15.24 -6.07
CA GLU A 590 -1.75 -16.40 -6.98
C GLU A 590 -2.41 -17.67 -6.37
N THR A 591 -2.78 -17.63 -5.08
CA THR A 591 -3.43 -18.74 -4.36
C THR A 591 -4.88 -18.46 -3.93
N ARG A 592 -5.41 -17.24 -4.11
CA ARG A 592 -6.77 -16.86 -3.64
C ARG A 592 -7.53 -15.98 -4.63
N GLU A 593 -7.80 -16.50 -5.82
CA GLU A 593 -8.50 -15.77 -6.90
C GLU A 593 -9.96 -15.38 -6.60
N GLY A 594 -10.56 -15.82 -5.47
CA GLY A 594 -11.89 -15.36 -5.02
C GLY A 594 -11.92 -13.99 -4.33
N ILE A 595 -10.78 -13.30 -4.20
CA ILE A 595 -10.72 -12.01 -3.50
C ILE A 595 -10.83 -10.84 -4.48
N LEU A 596 -10.80 -11.02 -5.81
CA LEU A 596 -10.62 -9.92 -6.78
C LEU A 596 -11.56 -8.70 -6.63
N GLU A 597 -12.83 -8.87 -6.23
CA GLU A 597 -13.72 -7.74 -5.90
C GLU A 597 -13.36 -7.06 -4.57
N ARG A 598 -13.09 -7.82 -3.50
CA ARG A 598 -12.56 -7.28 -2.23
C ARG A 598 -11.13 -6.75 -2.36
N VAL A 599 -10.33 -7.28 -3.29
CA VAL A 599 -9.01 -6.80 -3.67
C VAL A 599 -9.16 -5.50 -4.42
N ARG A 600 -10.17 -5.31 -5.29
CA ARG A 600 -10.45 -4.00 -5.90
C ARG A 600 -10.79 -2.95 -4.84
N ASP A 601 -11.60 -3.31 -3.85
CA ASP A 601 -11.89 -2.45 -2.69
C ASP A 601 -10.67 -2.24 -1.77
N CYS A 602 -9.78 -3.23 -1.64
CA CYS A 602 -8.51 -3.14 -0.89
C CYS A 602 -7.35 -2.53 -1.69
N LEU A 603 -7.42 -2.46 -3.03
CA LEU A 603 -6.42 -1.93 -3.95
C LEU A 603 -6.56 -0.42 -4.15
N ARG A 604 -7.67 0.18 -3.71
CA ARG A 604 -7.73 1.64 -3.53
C ARG A 604 -6.55 2.17 -2.70
N PHE A 605 -5.99 1.37 -1.78
CA PHE A 605 -4.76 1.70 -1.04
C PHE A 605 -3.51 1.91 -1.92
N VAL A 606 -3.42 1.26 -3.09
CA VAL A 606 -2.29 1.41 -4.03
C VAL A 606 -2.54 2.54 -5.03
N GLU A 607 -3.81 2.89 -5.28
CA GLU A 607 -4.21 3.99 -6.17
C GLU A 607 -4.37 5.34 -5.45
N ASN A 608 -4.37 5.34 -4.11
CA ASN A 608 -4.58 6.55 -3.30
C ASN A 608 -3.30 6.95 -2.54
N PRO A 609 -3.16 8.26 -2.24
CA PRO A 609 -1.90 8.83 -1.78
C PRO A 609 -1.30 8.04 -0.61
N PRO A 610 0.01 7.69 -0.64
CA PRO A 610 0.74 7.24 0.53
C PRO A 610 0.37 8.09 1.76
N ILE A 611 0.49 7.56 2.99
CA ILE A 611 0.27 8.39 4.20
C ILE A 611 1.15 9.66 4.20
N GLU A 612 2.24 9.61 3.46
CA GLU A 612 3.20 10.68 3.20
C GLU A 612 2.69 11.75 2.23
N GLU A 613 1.62 11.44 1.52
CA GLU A 613 0.83 12.34 0.69
C GLU A 613 -0.51 12.73 1.37
N THR A 614 -0.75 12.29 2.61
CA THR A 614 -1.88 12.78 3.43
C THR A 614 -1.51 14.08 4.16
N GLU A 615 -2.52 14.88 4.53
CA GLU A 615 -2.35 16.14 5.30
C GLU A 615 -1.55 15.93 6.61
N PHE A 616 -1.53 14.72 7.16
CA PHE A 616 -0.84 14.36 8.40
C PHE A 616 0.68 14.45 8.31
N TYR A 617 1.25 14.00 7.19
CA TYR A 617 2.71 13.92 6.99
C TYR A 617 3.30 15.22 6.45
N ARG A 618 2.61 15.85 5.49
CA ARG A 618 3.10 17.05 4.78
C ARG A 618 3.39 18.22 5.72
N ASN A 619 2.62 18.36 6.79
CA ASN A 619 2.70 19.50 7.71
C ASN A 619 3.76 19.35 8.81
N GLY A 620 4.40 18.18 8.95
CA GLY A 620 5.52 17.95 9.87
C GLY A 620 5.17 17.97 11.36
N ASP A 621 3.89 18.01 11.73
CA ASP A 621 3.42 18.04 13.13
C ASP A 621 3.23 16.65 13.75
N VAL A 622 3.10 15.61 12.91
CA VAL A 622 2.85 14.22 13.34
C VAL A 622 4.08 13.38 13.00
N TYR A 623 4.59 12.63 13.97
CA TYR A 623 5.69 11.70 13.72
C TYR A 623 5.17 10.50 12.93
N VAL A 624 5.76 10.21 11.78
CA VAL A 624 5.34 9.07 10.94
C VAL A 624 6.45 8.04 10.88
N TYR A 625 6.13 6.81 11.28
CA TYR A 625 7.01 5.66 11.21
C TYR A 625 6.52 4.69 10.14
N ASN A 626 7.27 4.56 9.04
CA ASN A 626 7.03 3.53 8.05
C ASN A 626 7.97 2.36 8.31
N LEU A 627 7.41 1.27 8.82
CA LEU A 627 8.17 0.11 9.27
C LEU A 627 8.08 -1.00 8.23
N ASP A 628 9.23 -1.57 7.87
CA ASP A 628 9.29 -2.74 7.01
C ASP A 628 8.89 -3.99 7.81
N ASN A 629 7.79 -4.57 7.38
CA ASN A 629 7.17 -5.77 7.90
C ASN A 629 7.30 -6.96 6.91
N SER A 630 8.23 -6.87 5.96
CA SER A 630 8.70 -7.99 5.16
C SER A 630 9.21 -9.13 6.07
N ILE A 631 9.25 -10.36 5.54
CA ILE A 631 9.60 -11.56 6.33
C ILE A 631 10.96 -11.39 7.03
N ASN A 632 11.94 -10.79 6.36
CA ASN A 632 13.30 -10.65 6.86
C ASN A 632 13.44 -9.54 7.91
N SER A 633 12.51 -8.59 7.94
CA SER A 633 12.51 -7.45 8.87
C SER A 633 11.50 -7.60 10.00
N ARG A 634 10.64 -8.64 9.97
CA ARG A 634 9.55 -8.83 10.92
C ARG A 634 10.06 -9.31 12.28
N LEU A 635 9.54 -8.69 13.34
CA LEU A 635 9.74 -9.13 14.72
C LEU A 635 8.52 -9.90 15.26
N SER A 636 8.79 -10.90 16.09
CA SER A 636 7.82 -11.59 16.93
C SER A 636 7.35 -10.69 18.09
N ALA A 637 6.22 -11.05 18.72
CA ALA A 637 5.70 -10.29 19.86
C ALA A 637 6.72 -10.18 21.01
N ASP A 638 7.50 -11.23 21.27
CA ASP A 638 8.49 -11.22 22.35
C ASP A 638 9.71 -10.33 22.02
N GLU A 639 10.18 -10.34 20.77
CA GLU A 639 11.23 -9.42 20.32
C GLU A 639 10.78 -7.95 20.39
N ILE A 640 9.51 -7.67 20.06
CA ILE A 640 8.95 -6.32 20.20
C ILE A 640 8.92 -5.90 21.69
N LYS A 641 8.48 -6.77 22.60
CA LYS A 641 8.54 -6.49 24.04
C LYS A 641 9.97 -6.24 24.51
N GLU A 642 10.93 -7.01 24.01
CA GLU A 642 12.34 -6.82 24.33
C GLU A 642 12.81 -5.43 23.89
N VAL A 643 12.52 -5.01 22.65
CA VAL A 643 12.85 -3.68 22.13
C VAL A 643 12.30 -2.57 23.04
N PHE A 644 11.03 -2.68 23.45
CA PHE A 644 10.37 -1.71 24.31
C PHE A 644 10.79 -1.78 25.79
N SER A 645 11.57 -2.80 26.18
CA SER A 645 12.13 -2.98 27.52
C SER A 645 13.59 -2.49 27.66
N ARG A 646 14.25 -2.13 26.54
CA ARG A 646 15.65 -1.68 26.53
C ARG A 646 15.85 -0.36 27.27
N LYS A 647 17.07 -0.14 27.77
CA LYS A 647 17.45 1.11 28.47
C LYS A 647 17.45 2.30 27.51
N LYS A 648 16.83 3.39 27.98
CA LYS A 648 16.52 4.59 27.18
C LYS A 648 17.66 5.59 27.13
N VAL A 649 17.77 6.35 26.03
CA VAL A 649 18.81 7.36 25.84
C VAL A 649 18.29 8.73 26.25
N ARG A 650 18.80 9.29 27.35
CA ARG A 650 18.41 10.63 27.86
C ARG A 650 18.53 11.77 26.83
N LEU A 651 19.35 11.61 25.79
CA LEU A 651 19.65 12.63 24.79
C LEU A 651 18.77 12.56 23.52
N TRP A 652 17.91 11.53 23.35
CA TRP A 652 17.14 11.34 22.11
C TRP A 652 16.23 12.53 21.79
N ALA A 653 15.66 13.17 22.81
CA ALA A 653 14.87 14.40 22.69
C ALA A 653 15.60 15.50 21.90
N GLU A 654 16.92 15.61 22.03
CA GLU A 654 17.74 16.63 21.36
C GLU A 654 18.02 16.27 19.89
N HIS A 655 17.78 15.02 19.49
CA HIS A 655 17.91 14.54 18.10
C HIS A 655 16.57 14.58 17.33
N ILE A 656 15.43 14.66 18.02
CA ILE A 656 14.11 14.74 17.40
C ILE A 656 13.43 16.11 17.56
N ARG A 657 13.90 16.93 18.52
CA ARG A 657 13.47 18.32 18.75
C ARG A 657 14.68 19.20 19.03
N ILE A 658 14.49 20.51 18.92
CA ILE A 658 15.55 21.47 19.25
C ILE A 658 15.89 21.30 20.73
N GLY A 659 17.09 20.82 21.04
CA GLY A 659 17.56 20.63 22.41
C GLY A 659 17.72 21.95 23.18
N SER A 660 18.22 21.87 24.41
CA SER A 660 18.53 23.06 25.21
C SER A 660 19.86 23.68 24.80
N PHE A 661 19.96 25.02 24.78
CA PHE A 661 21.21 25.72 24.48
C PHE A 661 21.96 26.04 25.78
N ALA A 662 22.72 25.07 26.31
CA ALA A 662 23.38 25.20 27.60
C ALA A 662 24.81 25.74 27.50
N LYS A 663 25.07 26.89 28.15
CA LYS A 663 26.38 27.23 28.77
C LYS A 663 26.29 28.40 29.75
N LYS A 664 25.45 29.42 29.50
CA LYS A 664 25.04 30.49 30.44
C LYS A 664 23.87 31.26 29.83
N LEU A 665 22.66 31.08 30.36
CA LEU A 665 21.49 31.84 29.96
C LEU A 665 21.49 33.20 30.65
N LYS A 666 21.23 34.28 29.90
CA LYS A 666 21.04 35.62 30.47
C LYS A 666 19.55 35.84 30.73
N GLU A 667 19.22 36.36 31.90
CA GLU A 667 17.83 36.65 32.29
C GLU A 667 17.33 37.91 31.57
N LEU A 668 16.06 37.91 31.17
CA LEU A 668 15.37 39.05 30.56
C LEU A 668 14.39 39.67 31.56
N GLU A 669 14.24 40.98 31.48
CA GLU A 669 13.21 41.69 32.23
C GLU A 669 11.85 41.45 31.58
N ILE A 670 10.89 41.00 32.39
CA ILE A 670 9.49 40.80 31.98
C ILE A 670 8.62 41.80 32.74
N LYS A 671 7.84 42.59 31.99
CA LYS A 671 6.81 43.48 32.52
C LYS A 671 5.45 42.94 32.12
N GLU A 672 4.56 42.77 33.09
CA GLU A 672 3.20 42.31 32.85
C GLU A 672 2.23 43.48 32.99
N LYS A 673 1.26 43.58 32.07
CA LYS A 673 0.24 44.62 32.05
C LYS A 673 -1.11 44.01 31.62
N PRO A 674 -2.23 44.38 32.26
CA PRO A 674 -3.56 43.95 31.83
C PRO A 674 -3.94 44.59 30.48
N LEU A 675 -4.71 43.86 29.66
CA LEU A 675 -5.22 44.33 28.37
C LEU A 675 -6.65 44.82 28.46
N ASN A 676 -6.98 45.81 27.62
CA ASN A 676 -8.36 46.17 27.34
C ASN A 676 -8.88 45.25 26.22
N VAL A 677 -9.82 44.39 26.58
CA VAL A 677 -10.45 43.43 25.66
C VAL A 677 -11.92 43.82 25.47
N ARG A 678 -12.37 43.80 24.21
CA ARG A 678 -13.80 43.85 23.88
C ARG A 678 -14.15 42.75 22.91
N THR A 679 -15.38 42.26 23.00
CA THR A 679 -15.91 41.23 22.10
C THR A 679 -17.03 41.82 21.26
N GLU A 680 -16.97 41.59 19.96
CA GLU A 680 -17.95 42.03 18.98
C GLU A 680 -18.32 40.86 18.07
N ASP A 681 -19.54 40.80 17.57
CA ASP A 681 -19.92 39.82 16.55
C ASP A 681 -19.72 40.39 15.15
N PHE A 682 -19.48 39.51 14.17
CA PHE A 682 -19.37 39.89 12.76
C PHE A 682 -20.23 39.04 11.85
N ILE A 683 -20.42 39.52 10.63
CA ILE A 683 -21.19 38.81 9.60
C ILE A 683 -20.26 38.54 8.43
N MET A 684 -20.17 37.27 8.02
CA MET A 684 -19.46 36.86 6.81
C MET A 684 -20.29 37.23 5.58
N GLN A 685 -19.71 38.02 4.68
CA GLN A 685 -20.33 38.36 3.39
C GLN A 685 -19.70 37.49 2.29
N ASN A 686 -20.51 37.05 1.31
CA ASN A 686 -19.99 36.42 0.09
C ASN A 686 -19.32 37.49 -0.79
N ASP A 687 -18.17 37.16 -1.37
CA ASP A 687 -17.35 38.09 -2.15
C ASP A 687 -17.12 37.61 -3.61
N CYS A 688 -16.22 38.28 -4.33
CA CYS A 688 -15.99 38.14 -5.77
C CYS A 688 -15.61 36.73 -6.26
N LYS A 689 -15.93 36.48 -7.54
CA LYS A 689 -15.47 35.30 -8.29
C LYS A 689 -13.98 35.38 -8.60
N ILE A 690 -13.33 34.22 -8.59
CA ILE A 690 -11.89 34.05 -8.85
C ILE A 690 -11.69 33.68 -10.32
N GLU A 691 -10.82 34.39 -11.00
CA GLU A 691 -10.30 33.99 -12.30
C GLU A 691 -8.98 33.24 -12.11
N THR A 692 -8.88 32.07 -12.73
CA THR A 692 -7.71 31.18 -12.62
C THR A 692 -7.10 30.95 -13.99
N GLU A 693 -5.81 31.20 -14.12
CA GLU A 693 -5.02 30.91 -15.32
C GLU A 693 -3.91 29.92 -14.95
N ASP A 694 -3.86 28.80 -15.67
CA ASP A 694 -2.88 27.73 -15.45
C ASP A 694 -1.81 27.79 -16.55
N GLU A 695 -0.54 27.80 -16.15
CA GLU A 695 0.62 27.77 -17.03
C GLU A 695 1.61 26.69 -16.58
N ALA A 696 2.30 26.05 -17.53
CA ALA A 696 3.42 25.18 -17.21
C ALA A 696 4.64 26.02 -16.82
N ILE A 697 5.36 25.61 -15.77
CA ILE A 697 6.61 26.26 -15.35
C ILE A 697 7.83 25.50 -15.84
N GLU A 698 8.84 26.26 -16.26
CA GLU A 698 10.18 25.75 -16.43
C GLU A 698 10.89 25.79 -15.07
N ILE A 699 11.34 24.62 -14.61
CA ILE A 699 12.08 24.48 -13.37
C ILE A 699 13.57 24.47 -13.71
N HIS A 700 14.30 25.42 -13.14
CA HIS A 700 15.75 25.46 -13.18
C HIS A 700 16.32 24.73 -11.98
N THR A 701 17.43 24.02 -12.20
CA THR A 701 18.14 23.30 -11.14
C THR A 701 19.56 23.81 -11.02
N GLU A 702 20.02 23.98 -9.78
CA GLU A 702 21.39 24.38 -9.49
C GLU A 702 21.95 23.55 -8.34
N ARG A 703 23.18 23.06 -8.50
CA ARG A 703 23.92 22.41 -7.41
C ARG A 703 24.54 23.46 -6.51
N PHE A 704 24.37 23.28 -5.21
CA PHE A 704 24.96 24.15 -4.20
C PHE A 704 26.14 23.46 -3.50
N PHE A 705 27.00 24.26 -2.88
CA PHE A 705 28.12 23.75 -2.11
C PHE A 705 27.79 23.81 -0.62
N ARG A 706 27.93 22.68 0.06
CA ARG A 706 27.85 22.58 1.52
C ARG A 706 29.24 22.47 2.13
N SER A 707 29.50 23.25 3.17
CA SER A 707 30.68 23.13 4.02
C SER A 707 30.26 22.75 5.44
N ILE A 708 30.80 21.64 5.94
CA ILE A 708 30.60 21.21 7.33
C ILE A 708 31.46 22.11 8.23
N ASN A 709 30.92 22.51 9.39
CA ASN A 709 31.65 23.29 10.38
C ASN A 709 32.82 22.51 10.99
N ASN A 710 34.06 22.82 10.62
CA ASN A 710 35.23 22.11 11.18
C ASN A 710 35.66 22.63 12.56
N ASP A 711 35.09 23.72 13.06
CA ASP A 711 35.39 24.30 14.38
C ASP A 711 34.20 24.15 15.34
N ILE A 712 33.90 22.91 15.77
CA ILE A 712 32.84 22.66 16.76
C ILE A 712 33.18 23.26 18.14
N VAL A 713 34.47 23.50 18.43
CA VAL A 713 34.88 24.02 19.74
C VAL A 713 34.55 25.51 19.83
N GLY A 714 34.87 26.28 18.78
CA GLY A 714 34.55 27.71 18.66
C GLY A 714 33.08 27.97 18.32
N GLU A 715 32.47 27.13 17.49
CA GLU A 715 31.10 27.29 17.00
C GLU A 715 30.24 26.04 17.30
N PRO A 716 29.97 25.75 18.58
CA PRO A 716 29.32 24.49 19.00
C PRO A 716 27.89 24.31 18.50
N ASN A 717 27.25 25.38 18.03
CA ASN A 717 25.87 25.36 17.55
C ASN A 717 25.75 25.33 16.03
N LEU A 718 26.85 25.43 15.28
CA LEU A 718 26.84 25.38 13.81
C LEU A 718 27.18 23.98 13.30
N LEU A 719 26.29 23.43 12.47
CA LEU A 719 26.49 22.13 11.81
C LEU A 719 27.11 22.29 10.42
N GLN A 720 26.49 23.09 9.55
CA GLN A 720 26.94 23.28 8.17
C GLN A 720 26.47 24.61 7.56
N LYS A 721 27.19 25.05 6.52
CA LYS A 721 26.94 26.23 5.69
C LYS A 721 26.63 25.80 4.26
N ILE A 722 25.62 26.40 3.63
CA ILE A 722 25.22 26.18 2.23
C ILE A 722 25.31 27.52 1.48
N ARG A 723 26.13 27.59 0.42
CA ARG A 723 26.34 28.83 -0.34
C ARG A 723 25.61 28.81 -1.68
N PHE A 724 24.98 29.93 -2.03
CA PHE A 724 24.33 30.16 -3.33
C PHE A 724 25.16 31.10 -4.21
N LYS A 725 25.14 30.85 -5.52
CA LYS A 725 25.92 31.64 -6.49
C LYS A 725 25.18 32.85 -7.05
N LYS A 726 23.84 32.77 -7.19
CA LYS A 726 23.08 33.70 -8.03
C LYS A 726 21.89 34.40 -7.36
N PHE A 727 21.34 33.86 -6.27
CA PHE A 727 20.13 34.39 -5.67
C PHE A 727 20.22 34.42 -4.14
N ILE A 728 19.58 35.42 -3.55
CA ILE A 728 19.52 35.64 -2.11
C ILE A 728 18.12 35.22 -1.64
N PRO A 729 17.96 34.13 -0.87
CA PRO A 729 16.67 33.82 -0.26
C PRO A 729 16.30 34.93 0.73
N GLU A 730 15.19 35.63 0.49
CA GLU A 730 14.69 36.70 1.36
C GLU A 730 13.81 36.15 2.47
N LYS A 731 12.94 35.18 2.18
CA LYS A 731 12.18 34.45 3.20
C LYS A 731 12.31 32.97 2.95
N ILE A 732 12.51 32.22 4.04
CA ILE A 732 12.54 30.76 4.05
C ILE A 732 11.36 30.23 4.87
N SER A 733 10.81 29.10 4.48
CA SER A 733 9.77 28.42 5.24
C SER A 733 9.89 26.90 5.10
N HIS A 734 9.42 26.19 6.13
CA HIS A 734 9.40 24.73 6.14
C HIS A 734 8.43 24.22 5.07
N TYR A 735 8.92 23.47 4.09
CA TYR A 735 8.11 22.92 3.00
C TYR A 735 7.68 21.49 3.27
N SER A 736 8.64 20.60 3.55
CA SER A 736 8.40 19.22 3.95
C SER A 736 9.65 18.67 4.64
N PRO A 737 9.61 17.46 5.26
CA PRO A 737 10.78 16.92 5.94
C PRO A 737 12.03 16.88 5.05
N GLY A 738 13.03 17.68 5.38
CA GLY A 738 14.28 17.78 4.61
C GLY A 738 14.26 18.78 3.45
N ILE A 739 13.16 19.54 3.27
CA ILE A 739 12.96 20.50 2.17
C ILE A 739 12.51 21.86 2.72
N ILE A 740 13.13 22.92 2.18
CA ILE A 740 12.83 24.31 2.58
C ILE A 740 12.37 25.05 1.33
N ALA A 741 11.25 25.78 1.43
CA ALA A 741 10.87 26.73 0.38
C ALA A 741 11.50 28.09 0.64
N TYR A 742 11.73 28.84 -0.43
CA TYR A 742 12.16 30.22 -0.33
C TYR A 742 11.63 31.06 -1.48
N HIS A 743 11.64 32.37 -1.28
CA HIS A 743 11.54 33.34 -2.38
C HIS A 743 12.59 34.45 -2.23
N ASN A 744 12.81 35.22 -3.30
CA ASN A 744 13.66 36.41 -3.29
C ASN A 744 12.92 37.67 -3.81
N THR A 745 13.60 38.81 -3.75
CA THR A 745 13.09 40.10 -4.26
C THR A 745 12.91 40.16 -5.78
N ASP A 746 13.57 39.29 -6.53
CA ASP A 746 13.57 39.27 -8.01
C ASP A 746 12.47 38.37 -8.60
N GLY A 747 11.58 37.86 -7.75
CA GLY A 747 10.46 37.01 -8.17
C GLY A 747 10.83 35.55 -8.39
N ILE A 748 11.90 35.06 -7.77
CA ILE A 748 12.26 33.64 -7.77
C ILE A 748 11.54 32.96 -6.60
N VAL A 749 10.89 31.84 -6.90
CA VAL A 749 10.36 30.90 -5.89
C VAL A 749 11.07 29.57 -6.10
N GLY A 750 11.50 28.93 -5.02
CA GLY A 750 12.20 27.65 -5.12
C GLY A 750 12.11 26.81 -3.87
N ILE A 751 12.61 25.58 -4.00
CA ILE A 751 12.75 24.58 -2.95
C ILE A 751 14.18 24.04 -2.90
N LEU A 752 14.72 23.93 -1.70
CA LEU A 752 16.04 23.37 -1.42
C LEU A 752 15.89 21.93 -0.90
N THR A 753 16.45 20.94 -1.60
CA THR A 753 16.35 19.53 -1.21
C THR A 753 17.62 19.04 -0.52
N GLY A 754 17.48 18.42 0.66
CA GLY A 754 18.61 17.93 1.45
C GLY A 754 19.22 16.60 0.98
N ILE A 755 18.62 15.94 -0.02
CA ILE A 755 18.97 14.57 -0.42
C ILE A 755 20.08 14.54 -1.49
N ASN A 756 20.06 15.47 -2.45
CA ASN A 756 20.93 15.42 -3.64
C ASN A 756 21.88 16.62 -3.80
N ASP A 757 22.02 17.46 -2.78
CA ASP A 757 22.76 18.74 -2.87
C ASP A 757 22.27 19.64 -4.05
N GLN A 758 20.98 19.55 -4.38
CA GLN A 758 20.33 20.24 -5.51
C GLN A 758 19.18 21.16 -5.05
N ASN A 759 19.17 22.38 -5.59
CA ASN A 759 18.11 23.37 -5.43
C ASN A 759 17.29 23.45 -6.72
N HIS A 760 15.96 23.50 -6.58
CA HIS A 760 15.01 23.68 -7.68
C HIS A 760 14.35 25.05 -7.55
N PHE A 761 14.30 25.83 -8.62
CA PHE A 761 13.67 27.14 -8.60
C PHE A 761 13.02 27.50 -9.92
N THR A 762 12.07 28.43 -9.88
CA THR A 762 11.41 29.00 -11.05
C THR A 762 11.25 30.51 -10.86
N GLN A 763 11.23 31.26 -11.96
CA GLN A 763 11.13 32.72 -11.95
C GLN A 763 9.78 33.17 -12.52
N ILE A 764 9.07 34.01 -11.78
CA ILE A 764 7.77 34.58 -12.16
C ILE A 764 7.99 35.77 -13.10
N ARG A 765 8.52 35.56 -14.31
CA ARG A 765 8.54 36.51 -15.44
C ARG A 765 8.58 38.03 -15.08
N LYS A 766 9.42 38.45 -14.10
CA LYS A 766 9.67 39.82 -13.58
C LYS A 766 8.72 40.42 -12.52
N ASP A 767 7.84 39.65 -11.88
CA ASP A 767 7.03 40.16 -10.75
C ASP A 767 7.78 40.08 -9.42
N LYS A 768 7.62 41.11 -8.58
CA LYS A 768 8.14 41.10 -7.20
C LYS A 768 7.22 40.25 -6.33
N ILE A 769 7.83 39.42 -5.48
CA ILE A 769 7.14 38.65 -4.46
C ILE A 769 7.32 39.33 -3.12
N TYR A 770 6.21 39.58 -2.43
CA TYR A 770 6.22 40.24 -1.13
C TYR A 770 6.17 39.25 0.02
N ASN A 771 5.48 38.13 -0.18
CA ASN A 771 5.31 37.12 0.84
C ASN A 771 4.94 35.76 0.21
N HIS A 772 5.16 34.69 0.94
CA HIS A 772 4.64 33.37 0.58
C HIS A 772 4.17 32.60 1.82
N CYS A 773 3.22 31.71 1.60
CA CYS A 773 2.84 30.65 2.53
C CYS A 773 2.81 29.31 1.78
N ILE A 774 2.81 28.22 2.55
CA ILE A 774 2.82 26.86 2.00
C ILE A 774 1.54 26.17 2.41
N PHE A 775 0.92 25.50 1.45
CA PHE A 775 -0.28 24.72 1.65
C PHE A 775 -0.28 23.52 0.71
N ASN A 776 -0.45 22.30 1.23
CA ASN A 776 -0.50 21.04 0.47
C ASN A 776 0.60 20.90 -0.60
N ASP A 777 1.87 21.11 -0.20
CA ASP A 777 3.06 21.09 -1.08
C ASP A 777 3.07 22.17 -2.18
N GLN A 778 2.16 23.13 -2.12
CA GLN A 778 2.10 24.25 -3.05
C GLN A 778 2.57 25.51 -2.35
N ILE A 779 3.38 26.30 -3.06
CA ILE A 779 3.82 27.60 -2.56
C ILE A 779 2.85 28.65 -3.11
N PHE A 780 2.13 29.32 -2.21
CA PHE A 780 1.30 30.47 -2.52
C PHE A 780 2.12 31.72 -2.29
N ALA A 781 2.45 32.44 -3.36
CA ALA A 781 3.22 33.67 -3.34
C ALA A 781 2.33 34.86 -3.73
N ILE A 782 2.48 35.98 -3.01
CA ILE A 782 1.81 37.23 -3.35
C ILE A 782 2.68 37.99 -4.36
N GLY A 783 2.12 38.28 -5.53
CA GLY A 783 2.74 39.09 -6.56
C GLY A 783 2.26 40.55 -6.57
N ASN A 784 2.63 41.29 -7.61
CA ASN A 784 2.10 42.62 -7.89
C ASN A 784 0.60 42.57 -8.26
N GLU A 785 -0.09 43.71 -8.13
CA GLU A 785 -1.46 43.92 -8.67
C GLU A 785 -2.52 42.90 -8.21
N SER A 786 -2.50 42.51 -6.94
CA SER A 786 -3.48 41.59 -6.33
C SER A 786 -3.49 40.17 -6.93
N LYS A 787 -2.37 39.72 -7.51
CA LYS A 787 -2.21 38.34 -7.99
C LYS A 787 -1.66 37.43 -6.90
N ILE A 788 -2.20 36.21 -6.83
CA ILE A 788 -1.63 35.12 -6.04
C ILE A 788 -1.13 34.06 -7.00
N TYR A 789 0.13 33.69 -6.85
CA TYR A 789 0.79 32.67 -7.63
C TYR A 789 0.88 31.39 -6.82
N LEU A 790 0.38 30.30 -7.37
CA LEU A 790 0.42 28.97 -6.78
C LEU A 790 1.41 28.12 -7.58
N PHE A 791 2.50 27.74 -6.93
CA PHE A 791 3.52 26.86 -7.49
C PHE A 791 3.32 25.43 -7.03
N ASP A 792 3.13 24.53 -7.99
CA ASP A 792 3.15 23.10 -7.78
C ASP A 792 4.39 22.53 -8.49
N PHE A 793 5.48 22.39 -7.74
CA PHE A 793 6.75 21.83 -8.23
C PHE A 793 6.64 20.35 -8.61
N ASN A 794 5.60 19.64 -8.14
CA ASN A 794 5.36 18.25 -8.49
C ASN A 794 4.72 18.12 -9.88
N LYS A 795 3.81 19.03 -10.20
CA LYS A 795 3.09 19.06 -11.48
C LYS A 795 3.74 19.98 -12.53
N ASN A 796 4.84 20.64 -12.17
CA ASN A 796 5.45 21.73 -12.95
C ASN A 796 4.40 22.75 -13.40
N LEU A 797 3.53 23.15 -12.47
CA LEU A 797 2.38 24.00 -12.73
C LEU A 797 2.48 25.30 -11.93
N LEU A 798 2.21 26.42 -12.61
CA LEU A 798 1.91 27.71 -12.01
C LEU A 798 0.44 28.03 -12.26
N ARG A 799 -0.31 28.21 -11.18
CA ARG A 799 -1.66 28.77 -11.25
C ARG A 799 -1.63 30.22 -10.78
N THR A 800 -2.12 31.11 -11.62
CA THR A 800 -2.31 32.52 -11.28
C THR A 800 -3.76 32.75 -10.91
N LEU A 801 -3.99 33.20 -9.67
CA LEU A 801 -5.28 33.65 -9.19
C LEU A 801 -5.34 35.17 -9.34
N LYS A 802 -6.21 35.64 -10.23
CA LYS A 802 -6.48 37.08 -10.40
C LYS A 802 -7.68 37.44 -9.53
N ILE A 803 -7.46 38.40 -8.63
CA ILE A 803 -8.47 38.86 -7.69
C ILE A 803 -8.85 40.30 -8.06
N SER A 804 -10.14 40.53 -8.30
CA SER A 804 -10.69 41.88 -8.42
C SER A 804 -10.84 42.52 -7.03
N ALA A 805 -9.72 42.80 -6.36
CA ALA A 805 -9.69 43.39 -5.02
C ALA A 805 -8.51 44.36 -4.84
N PRO A 806 -8.55 45.22 -3.81
CA PRO A 806 -7.44 46.09 -3.44
C PRO A 806 -6.15 45.31 -3.12
N PRO A 807 -4.97 45.95 -3.26
CA PRO A 807 -3.68 45.28 -3.13
C PRO A 807 -3.53 44.46 -1.85
N LEU A 808 -2.92 43.30 -2.00
CA LEU A 808 -2.63 42.35 -0.93
C LEU A 808 -1.43 42.82 -0.11
N SER A 809 -1.54 42.74 1.22
CA SER A 809 -0.45 43.06 2.14
C SER A 809 0.04 41.83 2.92
N ALA A 810 -0.83 40.86 3.20
CA ALA A 810 -0.50 39.67 3.97
C ALA A 810 -1.23 38.43 3.43
N ILE A 811 -0.61 37.26 3.59
CA ILE A 811 -1.21 35.96 3.30
C ILE A 811 -0.87 34.99 4.43
N ALA A 812 -1.87 34.24 4.86
CA ALA A 812 -1.73 33.16 5.81
C ALA A 812 -2.60 31.99 5.37
N THR A 813 -2.34 30.80 5.89
CA THR A 813 -3.12 29.61 5.58
C THR A 813 -3.22 28.73 6.82
N ASP A 814 -4.30 27.95 6.90
CA ASP A 814 -4.59 27.04 7.99
C ASP A 814 -4.65 25.57 7.54
N ARG A 815 -4.93 24.68 8.49
CA ARG A 815 -5.00 23.22 8.28
C ARG A 815 -6.29 22.73 7.62
N ASN A 816 -7.27 23.61 7.40
CA ASN A 816 -8.62 23.28 6.97
C ASN A 816 -8.92 23.76 5.54
N ASN A 817 -7.89 23.89 4.70
CA ASN A 817 -8.00 24.37 3.32
C ASN A 817 -8.39 25.85 3.21
N ILE A 818 -8.12 26.63 4.25
CA ILE A 818 -8.37 28.06 4.27
C ILE A 818 -7.07 28.81 3.98
N ILE A 819 -7.13 29.74 3.03
CA ILE A 819 -6.18 30.84 2.93
C ILE A 819 -6.88 32.08 3.48
N ALA A 820 -6.17 32.91 4.23
CA ALA A 820 -6.62 34.24 4.60
C ALA A 820 -5.69 35.27 3.97
N THR A 821 -6.25 36.30 3.35
CA THR A 821 -5.49 37.42 2.81
C THR A 821 -5.89 38.72 3.46
N GLY A 822 -4.88 39.51 3.83
CA GLY A 822 -5.04 40.87 4.33
C GLY A 822 -4.88 41.87 3.20
N HIS A 823 -5.71 42.90 3.21
CA HIS A 823 -5.75 43.91 2.16
C HIS A 823 -5.45 45.31 2.69
N GLN A 824 -5.00 46.17 1.78
CA GLN A 824 -4.75 47.58 2.08
C GLN A 824 -6.03 48.37 2.44
N ASP A 825 -7.21 47.87 2.12
CA ASP A 825 -8.49 48.49 2.49
C ASP A 825 -8.97 48.12 3.90
N GLY A 826 -8.18 47.34 4.66
CA GLY A 826 -8.54 46.86 6.00
C GLY A 826 -9.47 45.65 6.00
N THR A 827 -9.75 45.06 4.84
CA THR A 827 -10.53 43.82 4.76
C THR A 827 -9.67 42.58 4.86
N ILE A 828 -10.26 41.50 5.37
CA ILE A 828 -9.67 40.16 5.34
C ILE A 828 -10.56 39.29 4.45
N ARG A 829 -9.95 38.60 3.49
CA ARG A 829 -10.66 37.63 2.65
C ARG A 829 -10.23 36.22 3.01
N ILE A 830 -11.22 35.35 3.15
CA ILE A 830 -11.08 33.95 3.49
C ILE A 830 -11.39 33.16 2.24
N TRP A 831 -10.45 32.33 1.82
CA TRP A 831 -10.49 31.57 0.58
C TRP A 831 -10.58 30.10 0.94
N ASP A 832 -11.65 29.46 0.49
CA ASP A 832 -11.68 28.01 0.40
C ASP A 832 -11.31 27.60 -1.03
N ILE A 833 -10.14 26.99 -1.15
CA ILE A 833 -9.54 26.60 -2.44
C ILE A 833 -10.42 25.57 -3.16
N ASN A 834 -11.20 24.78 -2.43
CA ASN A 834 -12.04 23.72 -2.99
C ASN A 834 -13.39 24.25 -3.47
N SER A 835 -14.04 25.13 -2.71
CA SER A 835 -15.38 25.64 -3.05
C SER A 835 -15.36 26.85 -3.97
N LYS A 836 -14.19 27.48 -4.19
CA LYS A 836 -14.03 28.75 -4.93
C LYS A 836 -14.88 29.90 -4.36
N ILE A 837 -15.28 29.80 -3.10
CA ILE A 837 -16.05 30.82 -2.39
C ILE A 837 -15.07 31.65 -1.56
N THR A 838 -15.28 32.97 -1.62
CA THR A 838 -14.55 33.95 -0.81
C THR A 838 -15.51 34.54 0.22
N HIS A 839 -15.10 34.53 1.48
CA HIS A 839 -15.80 35.24 2.54
C HIS A 839 -15.04 36.50 2.91
N LEU A 840 -15.77 37.60 3.05
CA LEU A 840 -15.23 38.90 3.41
C LEU A 840 -15.49 39.19 4.88
N LEU A 841 -14.41 39.45 5.62
CA LEU A 841 -14.45 39.94 6.99
C LEU A 841 -14.16 41.43 6.99
N LYS A 842 -15.14 42.22 7.41
CA LYS A 842 -15.02 43.67 7.59
C LYS A 842 -14.88 43.99 9.06
N GLY A 843 -13.96 44.89 9.38
CA GLY A 843 -13.89 45.43 10.74
C GLY A 843 -12.73 46.38 10.97
N HIS A 844 -11.53 46.07 10.47
CA HIS A 844 -10.41 47.00 10.59
C HIS A 844 -10.68 48.26 9.77
N LYS A 845 -10.22 49.41 10.29
CA LYS A 845 -10.46 50.71 9.66
C LYS A 845 -9.33 51.14 8.72
N ASN A 846 -8.19 50.46 8.82
CA ASN A 846 -6.94 50.81 8.15
C ASN A 846 -6.29 49.54 7.57
N PRO A 847 -5.27 49.69 6.68
CA PRO A 847 -4.57 48.58 6.06
C PRO A 847 -4.18 47.47 7.04
N ILE A 848 -4.45 46.23 6.66
CA ILE A 848 -3.92 45.07 7.37
C ILE A 848 -2.41 45.01 7.17
N ILE A 849 -1.66 44.92 8.27
CA ILE A 849 -0.19 44.83 8.26
C ILE A 849 0.23 43.37 8.20
N ASP A 850 -0.40 42.52 9.01
CA ASP A 850 -0.04 41.11 9.13
C ASP A 850 -1.27 40.27 9.50
N ILE A 851 -1.27 39.01 9.08
CA ILE A 851 -2.29 38.02 9.41
C ILE A 851 -1.61 36.71 9.74
N VAL A 852 -2.07 36.05 10.79
CA VAL A 852 -1.79 34.63 11.03
C VAL A 852 -3.06 33.88 11.31
N ILE A 853 -3.03 32.57 11.05
CA ILE A 853 -4.09 31.66 11.41
C ILE A 853 -3.50 30.61 12.34
N ASP A 854 -4.17 30.32 13.44
CA ASP A 854 -3.71 29.30 14.38
C ASP A 854 -4.15 27.89 13.97
N LYS A 855 -3.64 26.89 14.71
CA LYS A 855 -3.97 25.48 14.48
C LYS A 855 -5.44 25.13 14.74
N LYS A 856 -6.24 26.06 15.30
CA LYS A 856 -7.67 25.92 15.56
C LYS A 856 -8.51 26.69 14.52
N GLY A 857 -7.90 27.26 13.47
CA GLY A 857 -8.60 28.03 12.43
C GLY A 857 -9.03 29.43 12.88
N ILE A 858 -8.50 29.91 14.00
CA ILE A 858 -8.76 31.27 14.50
C ILE A 858 -7.75 32.22 13.86
N ILE A 859 -8.27 33.30 13.27
CA ILE A 859 -7.46 34.26 12.53
C ILE A 859 -7.08 35.39 13.47
N VAL A 860 -5.80 35.75 13.49
CA VAL A 860 -5.31 36.95 14.17
C VAL A 860 -4.85 37.93 13.11
N SER A 861 -5.42 39.13 13.12
CA SER A 861 -5.04 40.20 12.21
C SER A 861 -4.56 41.41 12.99
N ASN A 862 -3.54 42.06 12.43
CA ASN A 862 -3.04 43.34 12.92
C ASN A 862 -3.18 44.42 11.85
N SER A 863 -3.52 45.64 12.26
CA SER A 863 -3.73 46.77 11.36
C SER A 863 -3.04 48.04 11.87
N ILE A 864 -2.84 48.99 10.96
CA ILE A 864 -2.38 50.34 11.29
C ILE A 864 -3.39 51.07 12.21
N ASP A 865 -4.62 50.59 12.34
CA ASP A 865 -5.60 51.14 13.29
C ASP A 865 -5.23 50.94 14.77
N GLY A 866 -4.19 50.14 15.06
CA GLY A 866 -3.73 49.94 16.43
C GLY A 866 -4.50 48.89 17.21
N GLU A 867 -5.26 48.06 16.52
CA GLU A 867 -6.02 46.98 17.12
C GLU A 867 -5.49 45.64 16.64
N LEU A 868 -5.35 44.70 17.57
CA LEU A 868 -5.15 43.29 17.24
C LEU A 868 -6.49 42.58 17.37
N ARG A 869 -6.92 41.91 16.31
CA ARG A 869 -8.23 41.25 16.26
C ARG A 869 -8.10 39.76 16.08
N LEU A 870 -8.89 39.04 16.85
CA LEU A 870 -8.94 37.59 16.88
C LEU A 870 -10.32 37.15 16.42
N TRP A 871 -10.39 36.61 15.22
CA TRP A 871 -11.62 36.24 14.53
C TRP A 871 -11.87 34.75 14.70
N ASN A 872 -12.92 34.40 15.42
CA ASN A 872 -13.39 33.03 15.52
C ASN A 872 -14.51 32.81 14.49
N LEU A 873 -14.19 32.06 13.44
CA LEU A 873 -15.10 31.75 12.34
C LEU A 873 -16.23 30.77 12.75
N TYR A 874 -16.09 30.03 13.85
CA TYR A 874 -17.10 29.04 14.27
C TYR A 874 -18.32 29.68 14.92
N ASN A 875 -18.11 30.72 15.71
CA ASN A 875 -19.16 31.42 16.44
C ASN A 875 -19.34 32.87 15.98
N ASN A 876 -18.67 33.28 14.90
CA ASN A 876 -18.70 34.63 14.34
C ASN A 876 -18.40 35.74 15.36
N SER A 877 -17.49 35.48 16.30
CA SER A 877 -17.05 36.46 17.29
C SER A 877 -15.65 37.00 16.98
N ILE A 878 -15.43 38.27 17.27
CA ILE A 878 -14.14 38.94 17.26
C ILE A 878 -13.80 39.34 18.69
N LYS A 879 -12.64 38.91 19.18
CA LYS A 879 -11.99 39.57 20.33
C LYS A 879 -11.04 40.65 19.82
N ILE A 880 -11.22 41.87 20.29
CA ILE A 880 -10.42 43.03 19.91
C ILE A 880 -9.57 43.44 21.12
N TYR A 881 -8.26 43.51 20.90
CA TYR A 881 -7.27 43.93 21.88
C TYR A 881 -6.74 45.31 21.51
N ASN A 882 -6.86 46.26 22.43
CA ASN A 882 -6.48 47.65 22.21
C ASN A 882 -5.31 48.07 23.11
N ASP A 883 -4.18 48.42 22.51
CA ASP A 883 -3.00 48.97 23.17
C ASP A 883 -2.17 49.79 22.16
N MET A 884 -1.54 50.89 22.58
CA MET A 884 -0.65 51.70 21.71
C MET A 884 0.51 50.89 21.14
N MET A 885 0.84 49.75 21.76
CA MET A 885 1.86 48.84 21.24
C MET A 885 1.51 48.25 19.87
N PHE A 886 0.24 48.16 19.47
CA PHE A 886 -0.14 47.55 18.18
C PHE A 886 -0.06 48.48 16.96
N ASN A 887 0.10 49.81 17.15
CA ASN A 887 -0.07 50.84 16.11
C ASN A 887 0.92 50.83 14.93
N THR A 888 2.01 50.04 14.93
CA THR A 888 3.06 50.10 13.88
C THR A 888 3.88 48.81 13.72
N SER A 889 4.28 48.52 12.47
CA SER A 889 5.20 47.47 11.97
C SER A 889 5.56 46.35 12.95
N LEU A 890 4.77 45.28 12.94
CA LEU A 890 5.17 44.01 13.56
C LEU A 890 6.27 43.36 12.70
N MET A 891 7.32 42.85 13.35
CA MET A 891 8.35 42.05 12.65
C MET A 891 7.94 40.59 12.44
N GLY A 892 6.93 40.13 13.17
CA GLY A 892 6.35 38.80 13.04
C GLY A 892 5.25 38.60 14.08
N LEU A 893 4.23 37.86 13.69
CA LEU A 893 3.09 37.45 14.52
C LEU A 893 3.00 35.93 14.43
N GLU A 894 2.82 35.24 15.56
CA GLU A 894 2.51 33.81 15.57
C GLU A 894 1.61 33.47 16.76
N ARG A 895 0.77 32.45 16.57
CA ARG A 895 -0.11 31.95 17.62
C ARG A 895 0.27 30.52 18.01
N THR A 896 0.68 30.38 19.26
CA THR A 896 0.80 29.09 19.95
C THR A 896 -0.57 28.62 20.45
N SER A 897 -0.68 27.43 21.05
CA SER A 897 -1.94 26.89 21.60
C SER A 897 -2.65 27.86 22.55
N ASP A 898 -1.86 28.62 23.32
CA ASP A 898 -2.35 29.39 24.47
C ASP A 898 -1.91 30.86 24.45
N ASN A 899 -0.99 31.25 23.56
CA ASN A 899 -0.42 32.61 23.52
C ASN A 899 -0.25 33.16 22.10
N ILE A 900 -0.38 34.47 21.95
CA ILE A 900 0.04 35.20 20.74
C ILE A 900 1.39 35.84 21.02
N ILE A 901 2.36 35.59 20.16
CA ILE A 901 3.71 36.15 20.25
C ILE A 901 3.90 37.10 19.08
N PHE A 902 4.34 38.32 19.38
CA PHE A 902 4.73 39.28 18.35
C PHE A 902 5.89 40.15 18.81
N VAL A 903 6.57 40.79 17.86
CA VAL A 903 7.71 41.66 18.15
C VAL A 903 7.47 43.06 17.65
N LYS A 904 7.79 44.01 18.53
CA LYS A 904 7.85 45.43 18.25
C LYS A 904 9.15 46.01 18.77
N GLU A 905 9.93 46.60 17.87
CA GLU A 905 11.24 47.19 18.22
C GLU A 905 12.06 46.19 19.06
N ASN A 906 12.58 46.59 20.22
CA ASN A 906 13.38 45.73 21.10
C ASN A 906 12.53 44.90 22.09
N ASN A 907 11.22 44.80 21.89
CA ASN A 907 10.33 44.09 22.81
C ASN A 907 9.70 42.88 22.13
N VAL A 908 9.84 41.72 22.78
CA VAL A 908 9.02 40.55 22.49
C VAL A 908 7.78 40.63 23.38
N ILE A 909 6.60 40.64 22.76
CA ILE A 909 5.35 40.76 23.48
C ILE A 909 4.60 39.44 23.36
N LYS A 910 4.29 38.85 24.50
CA LYS A 910 3.52 37.63 24.65
C LYS A 910 2.16 37.99 25.24
N LEU A 911 1.10 37.75 24.49
CA LEU A 911 -0.27 37.94 24.93
C LEU A 911 -0.82 36.61 25.45
N ASP A 912 -1.14 36.59 26.74
CA ASP A 912 -1.81 35.49 27.43
C ASP A 912 -3.33 35.69 27.27
N GLN A 913 -3.98 34.75 26.59
CA GLN A 913 -5.41 34.85 26.29
C GLN A 913 -6.30 34.43 27.45
N GLU A 914 -5.81 33.55 28.33
CA GLU A 914 -6.58 33.07 29.48
C GLU A 914 -6.63 34.13 30.58
N ASN A 915 -5.49 34.78 30.82
CA ASN A 915 -5.37 35.80 31.86
C ASN A 915 -5.59 37.23 31.35
N GLU A 916 -5.78 37.41 30.03
CA GLU A 916 -5.96 38.70 29.35
C GLU A 916 -4.86 39.72 29.71
N THR A 917 -3.62 39.25 29.79
CA THR A 917 -2.42 40.05 30.06
C THR A 917 -1.46 40.08 28.87
N ILE A 918 -0.68 41.16 28.77
CA ILE A 918 0.57 41.17 27.98
C ILE A 918 1.77 41.02 28.89
N LYS A 919 2.65 40.09 28.55
CA LYS A 919 4.02 39.98 29.05
C LYS A 919 4.95 40.60 28.03
N ILE A 920 5.52 41.75 28.37
CA ILE A 920 6.49 42.49 27.58
C ILE A 920 7.88 42.08 28.04
N VAL A 921 8.63 41.48 27.15
CA VAL A 921 10.00 41.02 27.39
C VAL A 921 10.93 42.00 26.69
N SER A 922 11.61 42.83 27.47
CA SER A 922 12.51 43.85 26.94
C SER A 922 13.91 43.26 26.70
N LEU A 923 14.39 43.40 25.48
CA LEU A 923 15.74 42.99 25.11
C LEU A 923 16.75 44.12 25.37
N PRO A 924 18.06 43.81 25.48
CA PRO A 924 19.09 44.82 25.73
C PRO A 924 19.12 45.93 24.65
N ASN A 925 19.23 47.19 25.07
CA ASN A 925 19.15 48.40 24.21
C ASN A 925 20.20 48.49 23.08
N ASP A 926 21.25 47.66 23.12
CA ASP A 926 22.33 47.67 22.12
C ASP A 926 22.06 46.75 20.91
N LEU A 927 20.92 46.07 20.88
CA LEU A 927 20.55 45.09 19.87
C LEU A 927 19.33 45.56 19.09
N GLU A 928 19.45 45.67 17.77
CA GLU A 928 18.34 45.97 16.85
C GLU A 928 17.90 44.68 16.14
N PRO A 929 16.63 44.26 16.22
CA PRO A 929 16.19 43.05 15.55
C PRO A 929 16.15 43.21 14.02
N ILE A 930 16.46 42.12 13.33
CA ILE A 930 16.56 42.04 11.86
C ILE A 930 15.58 41.01 11.29
N ALA A 931 15.48 39.86 11.95
CA ALA A 931 14.61 38.76 11.55
C ALA A 931 14.11 38.03 12.80
N PHE A 932 12.92 37.43 12.71
CA PHE A 932 12.24 36.83 13.84
C PHE A 932 11.46 35.58 13.41
N TYR A 933 11.52 34.54 14.23
CA TYR A 933 10.79 33.30 14.04
C TYR A 933 10.43 32.68 15.40
N PRO A 934 9.15 32.71 15.80
CA PRO A 934 8.67 31.93 16.94
C PRO A 934 8.67 30.45 16.58
N TYR A 935 8.92 29.62 17.58
CA TYR A 935 8.80 28.17 17.47
C TYR A 935 7.58 27.72 18.25
N TYR A 936 6.93 26.64 17.78
CA TYR A 936 5.62 26.21 18.29
C TYR A 936 5.60 25.90 19.80
N ASP A 937 6.76 25.62 20.42
CA ASP A 937 6.88 25.36 21.86
C ASP A 937 7.07 26.62 22.72
N GLY A 938 6.96 27.80 22.10
CA GLY A 938 7.08 29.10 22.75
C GLY A 938 8.51 29.65 22.77
N ARG A 939 9.52 28.91 22.29
CA ARG A 939 10.85 29.48 22.05
C ARG A 939 10.83 30.45 20.88
N ILE A 940 11.81 31.34 20.87
CA ILE A 940 11.89 32.39 19.88
C ILE A 940 13.31 32.45 19.32
N PHE A 941 13.41 32.50 18.00
CA PHE A 941 14.65 32.63 17.26
C PHE A 941 14.69 33.99 16.58
N ALA A 942 15.76 34.74 16.78
CA ALA A 942 15.81 36.11 16.30
C ALA A 942 17.22 36.54 15.93
N GLY A 943 17.35 37.27 14.82
CA GLY A 943 18.59 37.89 14.38
C GLY A 943 18.68 39.34 14.87
N TYR A 944 19.84 39.76 15.37
CA TYR A 944 20.07 41.11 15.88
C TYR A 944 21.36 41.73 15.36
N ARG A 945 21.35 43.04 15.10
CA ARG A 945 22.54 43.84 14.82
C ARG A 945 22.98 44.57 16.09
N LYS A 946 24.27 44.51 16.42
CA LYS A 946 24.89 45.36 17.44
C LYS A 946 25.57 46.56 16.76
N LYS A 947 25.66 47.71 17.42
CA LYS A 947 26.25 49.00 16.95
C LYS A 947 27.63 48.96 16.25
N GLU A 948 28.33 47.82 16.24
CA GLU A 948 29.62 47.59 15.55
C GLU A 948 29.47 46.73 14.26
N ASP A 949 28.30 46.74 13.60
CA ASP A 949 27.96 45.95 12.40
C ASP A 949 28.06 44.41 12.54
N ARG A 950 28.13 43.91 13.78
CA ARG A 950 28.13 42.46 14.06
C ARG A 950 26.70 41.96 14.27
N ILE A 951 26.36 40.85 13.61
CA ILE A 951 25.07 40.19 13.75
C ILE A 951 25.17 39.01 14.71
N TYR A 952 24.15 38.88 15.56
CA TYR A 952 23.98 37.78 16.50
C TYR A 952 22.68 37.07 16.23
N PHE A 953 22.70 35.74 16.32
CA PHE A 953 21.49 34.94 16.40
C PHE A 953 21.17 34.71 17.89
N ILE A 954 19.94 35.00 18.30
CA ILE A 954 19.50 34.89 19.69
C ILE A 954 18.40 33.85 19.77
N VAL A 955 18.56 32.94 20.74
CA VAL A 955 17.53 32.00 21.16
C VAL A 955 16.96 32.48 22.48
N ILE A 956 15.66 32.77 22.51
CA ILE A 956 14.94 33.14 23.72
C ILE A 956 14.09 31.94 24.17
N GLU A 957 14.28 31.52 25.42
CA GLU A 957 13.56 30.45 26.08
C GLU A 957 12.76 31.02 27.26
N PHE A 958 11.50 30.61 27.39
CA PHE A 958 10.69 30.92 28.57
C PHE A 958 10.68 29.71 29.50
N LYS A 959 11.03 29.92 30.77
CA LYS A 959 10.93 28.90 31.82
C LYS A 959 10.06 29.45 32.94
N LYS A 960 8.82 28.94 33.03
CA LYS A 960 7.78 29.46 33.91
C LYS A 960 7.51 30.95 33.61
N ASP A 961 7.72 31.84 34.58
CA ASP A 961 7.52 33.30 34.45
C ASP A 961 8.81 34.08 34.18
N LYS A 962 9.92 33.40 33.86
CA LYS A 962 11.20 34.04 33.56
C LYS A 962 11.61 33.79 32.11
N GLY A 963 12.08 34.86 31.46
CA GLY A 963 12.63 34.83 30.11
C GLY A 963 14.14 34.71 30.17
N PHE A 964 14.69 33.89 29.30
CA PHE A 964 16.12 33.65 29.19
C PHE A 964 16.54 33.78 27.74
N TYR A 965 17.75 34.26 27.48
CA TYR A 965 18.30 34.25 26.13
C TYR A 965 19.74 33.76 26.08
N ASN A 966 20.09 33.21 24.91
CA ASN A 966 21.45 32.85 24.54
C ASN A 966 21.83 33.51 23.21
N THR A 967 23.10 33.90 23.05
CA THR A 967 23.62 34.51 21.83
C THR A 967 24.55 33.54 21.12
N ILE A 968 24.22 33.22 19.88
CA ILE A 968 25.02 32.39 18.97
C ILE A 968 25.65 33.32 17.93
N ARG A 969 26.95 33.14 17.71
CA ARG A 969 27.72 33.92 16.74
C ARG A 969 27.40 33.42 15.33
N THR A 970 27.26 34.35 14.38
CA THR A 970 27.18 34.08 12.94
C THR A 970 28.16 35.00 12.21
N ASP A 971 28.65 34.55 11.05
CA ASP A 971 29.51 35.36 10.18
C ASP A 971 28.70 36.19 9.18
N MET A 972 27.37 36.07 9.20
CA MET A 972 26.48 36.84 8.35
C MET A 972 26.54 38.33 8.66
N ASN A 973 26.54 39.15 7.61
CA ASN A 973 26.43 40.62 7.68
C ASN A 973 24.98 41.09 7.47
N ARG A 974 24.06 40.20 7.07
CA ARG A 974 22.59 40.40 7.09
C ARG A 974 21.88 39.06 7.24
N ILE A 975 20.92 38.95 8.15
CA ILE A 975 19.96 37.83 8.19
C ILE A 975 18.69 38.24 7.46
N THR A 976 18.20 37.41 6.55
CA THR A 976 16.98 37.64 5.77
C THR A 976 15.83 36.75 6.23
N GLY A 977 16.11 35.51 6.63
CA GLY A 977 15.09 34.54 7.00
C GLY A 977 15.53 33.58 8.09
N ILE A 978 14.59 33.13 8.91
CA ILE A 978 14.79 32.16 9.99
C ILE A 978 13.65 31.16 9.92
N THR A 979 13.96 29.87 10.03
CA THR A 979 12.96 28.81 10.19
C THR A 979 13.54 27.66 11.02
N ALA A 980 12.70 26.71 11.41
CA ALA A 980 13.10 25.55 12.17
C ALA A 980 12.43 24.28 11.66
N MET A 981 13.15 23.16 11.72
CA MET A 981 12.68 21.84 11.27
C MET A 981 13.27 20.76 12.17
N GLY A 982 12.43 20.13 13.00
CA GLY A 982 12.90 19.14 13.98
C GLY A 982 13.98 19.72 14.89
N PRO A 983 15.18 19.12 15.01
CA PRO A 983 16.29 19.65 15.80
C PRO A 983 17.10 20.77 15.11
N ARG A 984 16.79 21.09 13.85
CA ARG A 984 17.54 22.04 13.02
C ARG A 984 16.91 23.43 13.10
N ILE A 985 17.74 24.42 13.36
CA ILE A 985 17.44 25.83 13.11
C ILE A 985 18.13 26.19 11.80
N ILE A 986 17.41 26.81 10.88
CA ILE A 986 17.96 27.22 9.60
C ILE A 986 17.84 28.74 9.51
N ILE A 987 18.97 29.39 9.25
CA ILE A 987 19.01 30.83 9.03
C ILE A 987 19.55 31.11 7.62
N SER A 988 18.95 32.07 6.93
CA SER A 988 19.38 32.55 5.63
C SER A 988 19.84 34.00 5.71
N GLY A 989 20.82 34.36 4.90
CA GLY A 989 21.37 35.69 4.92
C GLY A 989 22.44 35.92 3.86
N MET A 990 23.22 36.97 4.10
CA MET A 990 24.42 37.31 3.34
C MET A 990 25.64 37.32 4.26
N ASP A 991 26.78 36.94 3.72
CA ASP A 991 28.11 37.17 4.30
C ASP A 991 29.00 37.93 3.31
N THR A 992 30.32 37.93 3.51
CA THR A 992 31.28 38.62 2.63
C THR A 992 31.35 38.01 1.23
N ASP A 993 31.03 36.72 1.06
CA ASP A 993 31.20 36.01 -0.22
C ASP A 993 29.87 35.76 -0.95
N GLY A 994 28.74 36.16 -0.35
CA GLY A 994 27.42 36.16 -1.00
C GLY A 994 26.31 35.57 -0.14
N ALA A 995 25.29 35.01 -0.81
CA ALA A 995 24.13 34.43 -0.14
C ALA A 995 24.46 33.08 0.51
N ILE A 996 24.04 32.91 1.76
CA ILE A 996 24.38 31.75 2.57
C ILE A 996 23.21 31.31 3.45
N ILE A 997 23.10 29.99 3.66
CA ILE A 997 22.25 29.37 4.67
C ILE A 997 23.14 28.67 5.69
N GLU A 998 22.90 28.93 6.97
CA GLU A 998 23.52 28.22 8.10
C GLU A 998 22.50 27.27 8.74
N ILE A 999 22.91 26.03 8.99
CA ILE A 999 22.14 25.04 9.75
C ILE A 999 22.74 24.92 11.14
N LEU A 1000 21.93 25.28 12.13
CA LEU A 1000 22.27 25.36 13.53
C LEU A 1000 21.48 24.32 14.35
N GLY A 1001 21.92 24.06 15.59
CA GLY A 1001 21.21 23.22 16.55
C GLY A 1001 21.83 23.25 17.95
N SER A 1002 21.33 22.43 18.88
CA SER A 1002 21.96 22.30 20.21
C SER A 1002 23.37 21.72 20.08
N GLU A 1003 24.25 22.01 21.03
CA GLU A 1003 25.64 21.51 21.00
C GLU A 1003 25.72 19.97 20.93
N THR A 1004 24.78 19.30 21.61
CA THR A 1004 24.65 17.85 21.60
C THR A 1004 24.20 17.30 20.25
N TYR A 1005 23.17 17.90 19.64
CA TYR A 1005 22.72 17.56 18.30
C TYR A 1005 23.85 17.78 17.27
N VAL A 1006 24.50 18.95 17.31
CA VAL A 1006 25.55 19.31 16.36
C VAL A 1006 26.72 18.35 16.46
N ARG A 1007 27.19 18.00 17.67
CA ARG A 1007 28.26 17.01 17.86
C ARG A 1007 27.88 15.65 17.27
N GLY A 1008 26.69 15.14 17.61
CA GLY A 1008 26.24 13.83 17.14
C GLY A 1008 26.03 13.76 15.63
N GLU A 1009 25.48 14.80 15.02
CA GLU A 1009 25.32 14.86 13.56
C GLU A 1009 26.62 15.18 12.81
N PHE A 1010 27.49 15.99 13.39
CA PHE A 1010 28.79 16.30 12.80
C PHE A 1010 29.64 15.04 12.64
N GLU A 1011 29.70 14.19 13.66
CA GLU A 1011 30.42 12.91 13.59
C GLU A 1011 29.91 12.04 12.43
N LYS A 1012 28.57 11.93 12.28
CA LYS A 1012 27.96 11.23 11.15
C LYS A 1012 28.34 11.85 9.81
N LEU A 1013 28.23 13.17 9.68
CA LEU A 1013 28.56 13.88 8.44
C LEU A 1013 30.06 13.84 8.11
N GLN A 1014 30.94 13.79 9.11
CA GLN A 1014 32.38 13.59 8.93
C GLN A 1014 32.71 12.17 8.49
N ILE A 1015 32.09 11.16 9.11
CA ILE A 1015 32.20 9.76 8.65
C ILE A 1015 31.77 9.69 7.18
N LEU A 1016 30.65 10.33 6.81
CA LEU A 1016 30.18 10.40 5.43
C LEU A 1016 31.14 11.13 4.48
N LYS A 1017 31.76 12.23 4.93
CA LYS A 1017 32.77 12.96 4.16
C LYS A 1017 34.03 12.12 3.93
N ASN A 1018 34.41 11.29 4.90
CA ASN A 1018 35.57 10.41 4.84
C ASN A 1018 35.28 9.09 4.10
N SER A 1019 34.04 8.57 4.18
CA SER A 1019 33.59 7.33 3.55
C SER A 1019 33.28 7.46 2.06
N LYS A 1020 33.20 8.68 1.51
CA LYS A 1020 33.30 8.91 0.05
C LYS A 1020 34.59 8.33 -0.56
N ARG A 1021 35.56 7.89 0.25
CA ARG A 1021 36.74 7.10 -0.17
C ARG A 1021 36.60 5.57 0.00
N HIS A 1022 35.62 5.06 0.75
CA HIS A 1022 35.40 3.62 1.01
C HIS A 1022 33.90 3.28 1.07
N PHE A 1023 33.40 2.66 0.00
CA PHE A 1023 31.98 2.45 -0.32
C PHE A 1023 31.21 1.51 0.63
N GLN A 1024 31.90 0.60 1.34
CA GLN A 1024 31.24 -0.46 2.13
C GLN A 1024 30.57 0.01 3.43
N TYR A 1025 30.93 1.18 3.97
CA TYR A 1025 30.36 1.69 5.23
C TYR A 1025 29.00 2.38 5.08
N HIS A 1026 28.50 2.55 3.86
CA HIS A 1026 27.31 3.33 3.55
C HIS A 1026 25.98 2.64 3.93
N SER A 1027 25.96 1.31 4.08
CA SER A 1027 24.73 0.52 4.26
C SER A 1027 24.31 0.24 5.72
N MET A 1028 25.14 0.60 6.70
CA MET A 1028 24.86 0.31 8.13
C MET A 1028 24.43 1.53 8.97
N ILE A 1029 24.60 2.76 8.48
CA ILE A 1029 24.37 3.98 9.28
C ILE A 1029 23.06 4.71 8.93
N PHE A 1030 22.33 4.27 7.90
CA PHE A 1030 21.03 4.83 7.51
C PHE A 1030 19.92 3.78 7.47
#